data_AF-A0A956FM31-F1
#
_entry.id   AF-A0A956FM31-F1
#
_cell.length_a   1.000
_cell.length_b   1.000
_cell.length_c   1.000
_cell.angle_alpha   90.00
_cell.angle_beta   90.00
_cell.angle_gamma   90.00
#
_symmetry.space_group_name_H-M   'P 1'
#
loop_
_entity.id
_entity.type
_entity.pdbx_description
1 polymer ?
#
loop_
_entity_poly.entity_id
_entity_poly.type
_entity_poly.pdbx_seq_one_letter_code
_entity_poly.pdbx_strand_id
1 'polypeptide(L)'
;FGTLTAAEWTITPRTDTKWFYGLVPSSYAAIEHQFSLPAGEVALAKATWDKGLKALGLKPFRIAKPEAAAGAKKKAAKKATKKSAKAKAEATDATEATAAETTATATPPAGEALRDFLTQPPAFAAADDEQLMRWCVDVVRLARKNGYMASTADTIAIHHTATLLANLRDRPHPTAYDFQDAAITCLEKDRTPRKRTVERICQILLGGDRLGRVGYESLPPLAQDVYDRLDVLGINLKSSRIERALLDIHGRPELLPASDLLWRLRYLGVDVRPIMGERTLGHKPKQESWDVAIGKHQYQLIQLGYEGMTVEQVLEHKLKKSAFEANARAAGALKAAEDSILYLKSGRLTRELGMRATELLMDEVGAADAPEIFQRVRALVHYYRTIGLPGWIKDFVSTGYRHYTTLLPFAFTDRGTAPRQLAAMLAFIFTQEALAFSMGCERSQLLIALDQSEPEDPAKVSLLWAAEWIVGLRTEDQIREEFLHLMRNELLLPAFPEYMAGFLLALEFTPRITRLAVELLSRAFGQLPDEVLVPWMPALVVTLRPLGGQLMQTLIKEAGLAFPRGLADLPRWEAPWEREIPDLKASAPKTATAEEKTSAPSLKPSEAAVASLLAGHPAALDALAGRLGVAGSWGAAPSAASASTAAPSEATVAQTPISRLLASHPAALDALVARLAID
;
A
#
# COMPACT_ATOMS: atom_id res chain seq x y z
N PHE A 1 5.39 -47.68 48.43
CA PHE A 1 6.19 -47.27 47.25
C PHE A 1 7.55 -46.80 47.73
N GLY A 2 8.58 -47.60 47.45
CA GLY A 2 9.94 -47.41 47.97
C GLY A 2 10.69 -48.74 48.02
N THR A 3 12.00 -48.71 48.28
CA THR A 3 12.91 -49.89 48.28
C THR A 3 12.54 -50.99 49.28
N LEU A 4 11.60 -50.73 50.18
CA LEU A 4 11.11 -51.67 51.20
C LEU A 4 9.77 -52.33 50.85
N THR A 5 9.14 -52.02 49.71
CA THR A 5 7.85 -52.62 49.32
C THR A 5 7.82 -52.96 47.84
N ALA A 6 7.49 -54.22 47.52
CA ALA A 6 7.34 -54.72 46.14
C ALA A 6 6.09 -54.17 45.39
N ALA A 7 5.43 -53.15 45.93
CA ALA A 7 4.28 -52.52 45.28
C ALA A 7 4.77 -51.70 44.07
N GLU A 8 4.33 -52.08 42.87
CA GLU A 8 4.58 -51.36 41.61
C GLU A 8 3.49 -50.32 41.34
N TRP A 9 3.89 -49.11 40.92
CA TRP A 9 2.95 -47.99 40.76
C TRP A 9 2.11 -48.28 39.53
N THR A 10 0.82 -48.55 39.72
CA THR A 10 -0.10 -48.80 38.62
C THR A 10 -0.32 -47.49 37.85
N ILE A 11 0.28 -47.38 36.68
CA ILE A 11 0.11 -46.23 35.80
C ILE A 11 -1.38 -46.18 35.39
N THR A 12 -2.09 -45.14 35.84
CA THR A 12 -3.50 -44.93 35.47
C THR A 12 -3.64 -44.76 33.96
N PRO A 13 -4.74 -45.24 33.36
CA PRO A 13 -5.02 -45.03 31.95
C PRO A 13 -4.99 -43.53 31.62
N ARG A 14 -4.53 -43.20 30.41
CA ARG A 14 -4.47 -41.80 29.95
C ARG A 14 -5.86 -41.19 30.02
N THR A 15 -5.96 -39.99 30.58
CA THR A 15 -7.20 -39.20 30.53
C THR A 15 -7.47 -38.75 29.10
N ASP A 16 -8.74 -38.77 28.68
CA ASP A 16 -9.18 -38.30 27.34
C ASP A 16 -8.97 -36.79 27.11
N THR A 17 -8.44 -36.09 28.11
CA THR A 17 -8.02 -34.70 28.01
C THR A 17 -6.90 -34.56 26.97
N LYS A 18 -7.26 -34.11 25.77
CA LYS A 18 -6.30 -33.54 24.84
C LYS A 18 -5.71 -32.29 25.51
N TRP A 19 -4.40 -32.30 25.73
CA TRP A 19 -3.70 -31.12 26.27
C TRP A 19 -3.84 -29.98 25.24
N PHE A 20 -4.77 -29.06 25.49
CA PHE A 20 -5.05 -27.96 24.57
C PHE A 20 -4.07 -26.79 24.71
N TYR A 21 -3.33 -26.70 25.81
CA TYR A 21 -2.46 -25.56 26.08
C TYR A 21 -1.22 -25.98 26.87
N GLY A 22 -0.24 -26.49 26.13
CA GLY A 22 1.14 -26.45 26.54
C GLY A 22 1.93 -26.07 25.31
N LEU A 23 2.55 -24.89 25.30
CA LEU A 23 3.71 -24.64 24.46
C LEU A 23 4.73 -25.70 24.90
N VAL A 24 4.71 -26.87 24.30
CA VAL A 24 5.86 -27.78 24.35
C VAL A 24 6.83 -27.13 23.39
N PRO A 25 7.87 -26.45 23.89
CA PRO A 25 8.80 -25.78 23.01
C PRO A 25 9.39 -26.83 22.05
N SER A 26 9.02 -26.70 20.78
CA SER A 26 9.25 -27.71 19.76
C SER A 26 10.70 -27.74 19.28
N SER A 27 11.54 -26.85 19.81
CA SER A 27 12.96 -26.72 19.47
C SER A 27 13.78 -26.22 20.66
N TYR A 28 15.08 -26.52 20.67
CA TYR A 28 16.01 -26.00 21.68
C TYR A 28 16.02 -24.48 21.72
N ALA A 29 15.96 -23.81 20.57
CA ALA A 29 15.88 -22.35 20.50
C ALA A 29 14.60 -21.78 21.15
N ALA A 30 13.46 -22.48 21.05
CA ALA A 30 12.22 -22.04 21.69
C ALA A 30 12.28 -22.20 23.21
N ILE A 31 12.89 -23.29 23.70
CA ILE A 31 13.18 -23.50 25.13
C ILE A 31 14.07 -22.35 25.61
N GLU A 32 15.17 -22.11 24.90
CA GLU A 32 16.17 -21.12 25.27
C GLU A 32 15.54 -19.73 25.35
N HIS A 33 14.79 -19.32 24.34
CA HIS A 33 14.08 -18.05 24.36
C HIS A 33 13.06 -17.94 25.50
N GLN A 34 12.27 -18.99 25.74
CA GLN A 34 11.24 -18.99 26.79
C GLN A 34 11.83 -18.83 28.19
N PHE A 35 12.99 -19.42 28.45
CA PHE A 35 13.68 -19.36 29.74
C PHE A 35 14.79 -18.30 29.79
N SER A 36 14.87 -17.44 28.76
CA SER A 36 15.94 -16.44 28.61
C SER A 36 17.36 -17.05 28.70
N LEU A 37 17.50 -18.30 28.27
CA LEU A 37 18.79 -18.95 28.10
C LEU A 37 19.41 -18.50 26.77
N PRO A 38 20.74 -18.42 26.70
CA PRO A 38 21.46 -18.09 25.48
C PRO A 38 21.42 -19.28 24.51
N ALA A 39 21.68 -18.99 23.24
CA ALA A 39 21.58 -19.98 22.19
C ALA A 39 22.60 -21.12 22.35
N GLY A 40 22.13 -22.37 22.36
CA GLY A 40 22.95 -23.57 22.44
C GLY A 40 23.10 -24.20 23.83
N GLU A 41 22.66 -23.55 24.91
CA GLU A 41 22.74 -24.14 26.27
C GLU A 41 22.04 -25.48 26.39
N VAL A 42 20.89 -25.66 25.74
CA VAL A 42 20.18 -26.94 25.79
C VAL A 42 20.96 -28.02 25.01
N ALA A 43 21.65 -27.63 23.93
CA ALA A 43 22.53 -28.53 23.19
C ALA A 43 23.78 -28.91 24.01
N LEU A 44 24.33 -27.94 24.76
CA LEU A 44 25.46 -28.14 25.67
C LEU A 44 25.09 -29.04 26.84
N ALA A 45 23.97 -28.75 27.52
CA ALA A 45 23.43 -29.57 28.59
C ALA A 45 23.17 -31.01 28.14
N LYS A 46 22.71 -31.21 26.90
CA LYS A 46 22.58 -32.55 26.33
C LYS A 46 23.94 -33.21 26.08
N ALA A 47 24.92 -32.49 25.55
CA ALA A 47 26.25 -33.03 25.30
C ALA A 47 26.96 -33.42 26.61
N THR A 48 26.86 -32.59 27.65
CA THR A 48 27.39 -32.89 28.99
C THR A 48 26.66 -34.06 29.63
N TRP A 49 25.33 -34.14 29.48
CA TRP A 49 24.54 -35.30 29.91
C TRP A 49 24.98 -36.60 29.22
N ASP A 50 25.12 -36.60 27.90
CA ASP A 50 25.56 -37.77 27.14
C ASP A 50 27.00 -38.19 27.50
N LYS A 51 27.88 -37.23 27.85
CA LYS A 51 29.23 -37.49 28.37
C LYS A 51 29.19 -38.08 29.76
N GLY A 52 28.38 -37.53 30.66
CA GLY A 52 28.17 -38.07 32.02
C GLY A 52 27.65 -39.50 32.00
N LEU A 53 26.68 -39.80 31.13
CA LEU A 53 26.18 -41.16 30.92
C LEU A 53 27.29 -42.13 30.47
N LYS A 54 28.17 -41.70 29.58
CA LYS A 54 29.30 -42.53 29.12
C LYS A 54 30.35 -42.74 30.22
N ALA A 55 30.71 -41.67 30.94
CA ALA A 55 31.67 -41.72 32.03
C ALA A 55 31.20 -42.65 33.16
N LEU A 56 29.90 -42.66 33.45
CA LEU A 56 29.27 -43.48 34.48
C LEU A 56 28.82 -44.86 33.96
N GLY A 57 28.99 -45.15 32.66
CA GLY A 57 28.58 -46.42 32.05
C GLY A 57 27.06 -46.68 32.06
N LEU A 58 26.24 -45.63 32.23
CA LEU A 58 24.80 -45.74 32.45
C LEU A 58 24.01 -45.72 31.13
N LYS A 59 22.94 -46.53 31.08
CA LYS A 59 21.97 -46.50 29.97
C LYS A 59 20.74 -45.71 30.41
N PRO A 60 20.39 -44.59 29.75
CA PRO A 60 19.23 -43.80 30.14
C PRO A 60 17.95 -44.60 29.91
N PHE A 61 17.03 -44.52 30.88
CA PHE A 61 15.71 -45.09 30.74
C PHE A 61 14.97 -44.40 29.58
N ARG A 62 14.52 -45.17 28.59
CA ARG A 62 13.76 -44.66 27.46
C ARG A 62 12.30 -45.02 27.66
N ILE A 63 11.44 -44.01 27.70
CA ILE A 63 10.00 -44.21 27.63
C ILE A 63 9.71 -44.86 26.27
N ALA A 64 9.23 -46.10 26.28
CA ALA A 64 8.82 -46.78 25.07
C ALA A 64 7.72 -45.95 24.40
N LYS A 65 7.97 -45.51 23.16
CA LYS A 65 6.94 -44.84 22.37
C LYS A 65 5.78 -45.84 22.25
N PRO A 66 4.53 -45.48 22.59
CA PRO A 66 3.42 -46.39 22.41
C PRO A 66 3.41 -46.82 20.95
N GLU A 67 3.44 -48.14 20.74
CA GLU A 67 3.52 -48.72 19.41
C GLU A 67 2.35 -48.20 18.57
N ALA A 68 2.67 -47.40 17.55
CA ALA A 68 1.88 -47.44 16.33
C ALA A 68 1.98 -48.88 15.83
N ALA A 69 0.97 -49.67 16.18
CA ALA A 69 0.85 -51.06 15.79
C ALA A 69 0.96 -51.17 14.25
N ALA A 70 1.67 -52.21 13.82
CA ALA A 70 1.85 -52.66 12.43
C ALA A 70 2.77 -51.83 11.52
N GLY A 71 4.09 -52.01 11.65
CA GLY A 71 5.00 -51.71 10.53
C GLY A 71 6.49 -51.97 10.76
N ALA A 72 6.98 -51.84 11.99
CA ALA A 72 8.43 -51.84 12.24
C ALA A 72 9.08 -53.23 12.32
N LYS A 73 8.31 -54.31 12.52
CA LYS A 73 8.87 -55.67 12.68
C LYS A 73 9.45 -56.28 11.39
N LYS A 74 9.22 -55.71 10.20
CA LYS A 74 9.80 -56.23 8.93
C LYS A 74 11.16 -55.65 8.53
N LYS A 75 11.67 -54.59 9.18
CA LYS A 75 12.98 -53.97 8.82
C LYS A 75 14.15 -54.37 9.71
N ALA A 76 13.91 -54.92 10.91
CA ALA A 76 14.99 -55.40 11.78
C ALA A 76 15.60 -56.73 11.32
N ALA A 77 14.80 -57.62 10.72
CA ALA A 77 15.27 -58.93 10.25
C ALA A 77 16.18 -58.87 9.01
N LYS A 78 16.18 -57.77 8.24
CA LYS A 78 16.98 -57.64 7.00
C LYS A 78 18.36 -57.00 7.20
N LYS A 79 18.68 -56.52 8.41
CA LYS A 79 19.97 -55.86 8.72
C LYS A 79 20.94 -56.77 9.49
N ALA A 80 20.45 -57.87 10.06
CA ALA A 80 21.27 -58.85 10.79
C ALA A 80 22.04 -59.82 9.86
N THR A 81 21.61 -60.02 8.62
CA THR A 81 22.23 -60.97 7.67
C THR A 81 23.31 -60.37 6.75
N LYS A 82 23.62 -59.07 6.86
CA LYS A 82 24.62 -58.42 5.99
C LYS A 82 25.92 -57.99 6.68
N LYS A 83 26.05 -58.25 7.98
CA LYS A 83 27.23 -57.85 8.77
C LYS A 83 28.20 -59.01 9.11
N SER A 84 27.85 -60.26 8.77
CA SER A 84 28.71 -61.44 9.01
C SER A 84 29.69 -61.76 7.86
N ALA A 85 29.73 -60.97 6.78
CA ALA A 85 30.58 -61.26 5.61
C ALA A 85 31.74 -60.27 5.38
N LYS A 86 31.99 -59.29 6.26
CA LYS A 86 33.07 -58.29 6.07
C LYS A 86 33.98 -58.12 7.29
N ALA A 87 34.29 -59.23 7.97
CA ALA A 87 35.24 -59.26 9.10
C ALA A 87 36.15 -60.49 9.01
N LYS A 88 36.58 -60.88 7.81
CA LYS A 88 37.57 -61.96 7.58
C LYS A 88 38.67 -61.58 6.59
N ALA A 89 39.06 -60.31 6.58
CA ALA A 89 40.28 -59.85 5.96
C ALA A 89 40.82 -58.71 6.85
N GLU A 90 42.13 -58.71 7.09
CA GLU A 90 42.87 -57.83 8.00
C GLU A 90 42.86 -58.25 9.49
N ALA A 91 43.41 -59.44 9.72
CA ALA A 91 44.17 -59.77 10.90
C ALA A 91 45.49 -60.41 10.44
N THR A 92 46.53 -59.61 10.24
CA THR A 92 47.97 -59.95 10.21
C THR A 92 48.74 -58.66 10.39
N ASP A 93 49.10 -58.28 11.62
CA ASP A 93 50.47 -58.42 12.13
C ASP A 93 50.67 -57.64 13.44
N ALA A 94 51.50 -58.23 14.31
CA ALA A 94 52.18 -57.67 15.48
C ALA A 94 51.39 -57.43 16.78
N THR A 95 51.20 -58.53 17.53
CA THR A 95 51.77 -58.82 18.88
C THR A 95 52.82 -57.80 19.38
N GLU A 96 53.00 -57.44 20.66
CA GLU A 96 52.96 -58.05 22.02
C GLU A 96 53.10 -56.84 23.01
N ALA A 97 52.65 -56.79 24.27
CA ALA A 97 52.84 -57.71 25.38
C ALA A 97 51.92 -57.34 26.59
N THR A 98 51.23 -58.36 27.11
CA THR A 98 50.99 -58.76 28.53
C THR A 98 50.99 -57.67 29.66
N ALA A 99 50.09 -57.70 30.66
CA ALA A 99 49.68 -58.84 31.46
C ALA A 99 48.39 -58.63 32.32
N ALA A 100 47.77 -59.79 32.63
CA ALA A 100 46.97 -60.13 33.81
C ALA A 100 45.55 -59.54 33.97
N GLU A 101 44.60 -60.21 33.33
CA GLU A 101 43.25 -60.44 33.86
C GLU A 101 43.34 -61.29 35.14
N THR A 102 42.73 -60.81 36.23
CA THR A 102 42.15 -61.66 37.26
C THR A 102 40.66 -61.35 37.30
N THR A 103 39.87 -62.34 36.92
CA THR A 103 38.43 -62.42 37.09
C THR A 103 38.07 -62.41 38.57
N ALA A 104 37.23 -61.44 38.97
CA ALA A 104 36.45 -61.54 40.20
C ALA A 104 35.02 -61.07 39.91
N THR A 105 34.15 -62.06 39.76
CA THR A 105 32.70 -61.95 39.90
C THR A 105 32.35 -61.34 41.26
N ALA A 106 31.76 -60.15 41.27
CA ALA A 106 30.98 -59.66 42.40
C ALA A 106 29.74 -58.93 41.87
N THR A 107 28.59 -59.59 42.00
CA THR A 107 27.27 -58.95 41.97
C THR A 107 27.22 -57.91 43.09
N PRO A 108 27.00 -56.61 42.84
CA PRO A 108 26.80 -55.68 43.94
C PRO A 108 25.34 -55.77 44.43
N PRO A 109 25.09 -55.53 45.72
CA PRO A 109 23.74 -55.27 46.21
C PRO A 109 23.25 -53.96 45.55
N ALA A 110 22.20 -54.04 44.72
CA ALA A 110 21.68 -52.91 43.96
C ALA A 110 21.21 -51.71 44.82
N GLY A 111 21.05 -51.90 46.13
CA GLY A 111 20.66 -50.85 47.08
C GLY A 111 21.79 -49.92 47.50
N GLU A 112 23.01 -50.42 47.72
CA GLU A 112 24.16 -49.59 48.12
C GLU A 112 24.70 -48.80 46.94
N ALA A 113 24.89 -49.42 45.77
CA ALA A 113 25.35 -48.72 44.56
C ALA A 113 24.40 -47.58 44.10
N LEU A 114 23.09 -47.74 44.30
CA LEU A 114 22.10 -46.70 43.97
C LEU A 114 22.09 -45.59 45.02
N ARG A 115 22.22 -45.94 46.31
CA ARG A 115 22.30 -44.95 47.40
C ARG A 115 23.58 -44.14 47.27
N ASP A 116 24.72 -44.80 47.05
CA ASP A 116 26.01 -44.18 46.81
C ASP A 116 25.93 -43.24 45.61
N PHE A 117 25.35 -43.66 44.48
CA PHE A 117 25.12 -42.81 43.32
C PHE A 117 24.24 -41.57 43.61
N LEU A 118 23.14 -41.74 44.35
CA LEU A 118 22.20 -40.65 44.69
C LEU A 118 22.77 -39.70 45.76
N THR A 119 23.68 -40.18 46.61
CA THR A 119 24.34 -39.37 47.64
C THR A 119 25.70 -38.82 47.22
N GLN A 120 26.24 -39.28 46.09
CA GLN A 120 27.48 -38.78 45.53
C GLN A 120 27.27 -37.32 45.07
N PRO A 121 28.07 -36.37 45.56
CA PRO A 121 28.03 -35.01 45.02
C PRO A 121 28.34 -35.09 43.52
N PRO A 122 27.66 -34.30 42.66
CA PRO A 122 27.93 -34.31 41.24
C PRO A 122 29.42 -33.99 41.03
N ALA A 123 30.18 -34.97 40.52
CA ALA A 123 31.57 -34.74 40.19
C ALA A 123 31.60 -33.68 39.08
N PHE A 124 32.33 -32.59 39.31
CA PHE A 124 32.63 -31.65 38.24
C PHE A 124 33.37 -32.43 37.16
N ALA A 125 32.76 -32.53 35.97
CA ALA A 125 33.41 -33.17 34.84
C ALA A 125 34.75 -32.45 34.63
N ALA A 126 35.85 -33.21 34.51
CA ALA A 126 37.16 -32.62 34.22
C ALA A 126 37.05 -31.69 32.98
N ALA A 127 37.73 -30.55 33.04
CA ALA A 127 37.67 -29.50 32.02
C ALA A 127 37.69 -30.10 30.60
N ASP A 128 36.66 -29.78 29.82
CA ASP A 128 36.47 -30.33 28.47
C ASP A 128 37.26 -29.50 27.45
N ASP A 129 38.58 -29.44 27.65
CA ASP A 129 39.50 -28.62 26.84
C ASP A 129 39.40 -28.99 25.36
N GLU A 130 39.15 -30.26 25.04
CA GLU A 130 38.97 -30.75 23.68
C GLU A 130 37.74 -30.11 23.00
N GLN A 131 36.63 -29.97 23.73
CA GLN A 131 35.41 -29.34 23.21
C GLN A 131 35.61 -27.84 22.98
N LEU A 132 36.24 -27.14 23.92
CA LEU A 132 36.54 -25.71 23.78
C LEU A 132 37.50 -25.47 22.60
N MET A 133 38.55 -26.28 22.47
CA MET A 133 39.49 -26.20 21.34
C MET A 133 38.79 -26.41 20.00
N ARG A 134 37.86 -27.37 19.93
CA ARG A 134 37.05 -27.60 18.74
C ARG A 134 36.19 -26.38 18.38
N TRP A 135 35.56 -25.74 19.36
CA TRP A 135 34.79 -24.52 19.11
C TRP A 135 35.66 -23.37 18.61
N CYS A 136 36.85 -23.19 19.20
CA CYS A 136 37.80 -22.15 18.77
C CYS A 136 38.20 -22.34 17.29
N VAL A 137 38.47 -23.58 16.86
CA VAL A 137 38.81 -23.89 15.47
C VAL A 137 37.62 -23.65 14.54
N ASP A 138 36.43 -24.11 14.92
CA ASP A 138 35.24 -24.01 14.08
C ASP A 138 34.72 -22.57 13.97
N VAL A 139 34.81 -21.74 15.02
CA VAL A 139 34.40 -20.33 14.96
C VAL A 139 35.30 -19.52 14.05
N VAL A 140 36.63 -19.74 14.11
CA VAL A 140 37.60 -19.09 13.22
C VAL A 140 37.38 -19.53 11.76
N ARG A 141 37.13 -20.83 11.53
CA ARG A 141 36.77 -21.35 10.19
C ARG A 141 35.49 -20.70 9.66
N LEU A 142 34.45 -20.57 10.48
CA LEU A 142 33.19 -19.91 10.11
C LEU A 142 33.36 -18.40 9.91
N ALA A 143 34.19 -17.74 10.71
CA ALA A 143 34.52 -16.32 10.58
C ALA A 143 35.20 -16.03 9.23
N ARG A 144 36.21 -16.82 8.85
CA ARG A 144 36.85 -16.73 7.52
C ARG A 144 35.85 -16.86 6.38
N LYS A 145 34.94 -17.84 6.48
CA LYS A 145 33.90 -18.07 5.46
C LYS A 145 32.93 -16.89 5.32
N ASN A 146 32.71 -16.13 6.39
CA ASN A 146 31.85 -14.94 6.41
C ASN A 146 32.60 -13.62 6.15
N GLY A 147 33.90 -13.69 5.84
CA GLY A 147 34.71 -12.54 5.39
C GLY A 147 35.51 -11.84 6.49
N TYR A 148 35.65 -12.44 7.68
CA TYR A 148 36.56 -11.93 8.71
C TYR A 148 38.02 -12.31 8.39
N MET A 149 38.95 -11.39 8.67
CA MET A 149 40.39 -11.64 8.63
C MET A 149 40.83 -12.40 9.88
N ALA A 150 40.50 -13.70 9.93
CA ALA A 150 40.80 -14.57 11.06
C ALA A 150 41.92 -15.56 10.71
N SER A 151 42.92 -15.67 11.58
CA SER A 151 44.10 -16.51 11.50
C SER A 151 44.03 -17.70 12.48
N THR A 152 44.98 -18.62 12.42
CA THR A 152 45.12 -19.67 13.46
C THR A 152 45.56 -19.10 14.81
N ALA A 153 46.24 -17.95 14.83
CA ALA A 153 46.60 -17.27 16.07
C ALA A 153 45.35 -16.82 16.85
N ASP A 154 44.29 -16.42 16.14
CA ASP A 154 43.03 -16.04 16.79
C ASP A 154 42.35 -17.24 17.47
N THR A 155 42.60 -18.49 17.04
CA THR A 155 42.12 -19.70 17.74
C THR A 155 42.72 -19.81 19.14
N ILE A 156 44.03 -19.57 19.25
CA ILE A 156 44.77 -19.63 20.53
C ILE A 156 44.35 -18.45 21.41
N ALA A 157 44.21 -17.26 20.82
CA ALA A 157 43.75 -16.07 21.54
C ALA A 157 42.36 -16.30 22.15
N ILE A 158 41.39 -16.79 21.37
CA ILE A 158 40.03 -17.08 21.86
C ILE A 158 40.07 -18.10 23.00
N HIS A 159 40.86 -19.17 22.89
CA HIS A 159 40.96 -20.17 23.95
C HIS A 159 41.49 -19.58 25.25
N HIS A 160 42.63 -18.87 25.22
CA HIS A 160 43.20 -18.25 26.42
C HIS A 160 42.28 -17.17 27.00
N THR A 161 41.67 -16.34 26.16
CA THR A 161 40.74 -15.30 26.61
C THR A 161 39.50 -15.91 27.25
N ALA A 162 38.94 -17.01 26.70
CA ALA A 162 37.81 -17.71 27.32
C ALA A 162 38.18 -18.29 28.70
N THR A 163 39.36 -18.88 28.84
CA THR A 163 39.88 -19.38 30.12
C THR A 163 40.12 -18.26 31.14
N LEU A 164 40.68 -17.13 30.70
CA LEU A 164 40.88 -15.96 31.56
C LEU A 164 39.55 -15.37 32.03
N LEU A 165 38.55 -15.26 31.13
CA LEU A 165 37.21 -14.77 31.48
C LEU A 165 36.51 -15.70 32.48
N ALA A 166 36.65 -17.02 32.33
CA ALA A 166 36.12 -17.99 33.28
C ALA A 166 36.75 -17.81 34.67
N ASN A 167 38.07 -17.71 34.73
CA ASN A 167 38.82 -17.50 35.98
C ASN A 167 38.43 -16.16 36.65
N LEU A 168 38.28 -15.08 35.87
CA LEU A 168 37.83 -13.79 36.39
C LEU A 168 36.40 -13.82 36.95
N ARG A 169 35.57 -14.76 36.49
CA ARG A 169 34.18 -14.95 36.93
C ARG A 169 34.07 -16.02 38.03
N ASP A 170 35.19 -16.44 38.62
CA ASP A 170 35.29 -17.53 39.61
C ASP A 170 34.63 -18.83 39.15
N ARG A 171 34.69 -19.12 37.84
CA ARG A 171 34.18 -20.35 37.25
C ARG A 171 35.34 -21.32 37.01
N PRO A 172 35.17 -22.61 37.33
CA PRO A 172 36.23 -23.59 37.11
C PRO A 172 36.52 -23.79 35.61
N HIS A 173 35.51 -23.66 34.74
CA HIS A 173 35.60 -23.93 33.30
C HIS A 173 34.88 -22.85 32.47
N PRO A 174 35.36 -22.54 31.25
CA PRO A 174 34.70 -21.61 30.35
C PRO A 174 33.30 -22.09 29.94
N THR A 175 32.32 -21.20 30.09
CA THR A 175 30.96 -21.37 29.60
C THR A 175 30.80 -20.89 28.16
N ALA A 176 29.63 -21.13 27.55
CA ALA A 176 29.30 -20.60 26.23
C ALA A 176 29.43 -19.07 26.15
N TYR A 177 29.07 -18.38 27.24
CA TYR A 177 29.21 -16.92 27.36
C TYR A 177 30.67 -16.49 27.32
N ASP A 178 31.53 -17.16 28.09
CA ASP A 178 32.97 -16.84 28.14
C ASP A 178 33.62 -17.05 26.77
N PHE A 179 33.21 -18.10 26.07
CA PHE A 179 33.64 -18.36 24.70
C PHE A 179 33.13 -17.32 23.69
N GLN A 180 31.85 -16.92 23.77
CA GLN A 180 31.26 -15.92 22.87
C GLN A 180 31.91 -14.55 23.06
N ASP A 181 32.09 -14.12 24.31
CA ASP A 181 32.75 -12.87 24.67
C ASP A 181 34.21 -12.87 24.18
N ALA A 182 34.94 -13.97 24.38
CA ALA A 182 36.29 -14.13 23.86
C ALA A 182 36.33 -14.08 22.33
N ALA A 183 35.39 -14.75 21.65
CA ALA A 183 35.31 -14.74 20.19
C ALA A 183 35.03 -13.34 19.63
N ILE A 184 34.09 -12.60 20.22
CA ILE A 184 33.80 -11.21 19.84
C ILE A 184 35.05 -10.35 20.04
N THR A 185 35.67 -10.45 21.22
CA THR A 185 36.87 -9.67 21.58
C THR A 185 38.05 -9.92 20.63
N CYS A 186 38.29 -11.17 20.23
CA CYS A 186 39.42 -11.51 19.38
C CYS A 186 39.17 -11.29 17.88
N LEU A 187 37.92 -11.44 17.41
CA LEU A 187 37.58 -11.44 15.98
C LEU A 187 36.92 -10.15 15.49
N GLU A 188 36.17 -9.42 16.33
CA GLU A 188 35.59 -8.12 15.98
C GLU A 188 36.57 -7.00 16.34
N LYS A 189 37.44 -6.68 15.37
CA LYS A 189 38.37 -5.55 15.42
C LYS A 189 37.67 -4.30 14.85
N ASP A 190 38.23 -3.69 13.80
CA ASP A 190 37.79 -2.36 13.35
C ASP A 190 36.53 -2.36 12.46
N ARG A 191 36.15 -3.49 11.85
CA ARG A 191 35.02 -3.54 10.91
C ARG A 191 34.30 -4.88 10.90
N THR A 192 32.97 -4.84 10.99
CA THR A 192 32.11 -6.01 10.75
C THR A 192 31.91 -6.23 9.25
N PRO A 193 32.13 -7.46 8.72
CA PRO A 193 31.79 -7.81 7.37
C PRO A 193 30.27 -7.80 7.17
N ARG A 194 29.82 -7.42 5.97
CA ARG A 194 28.38 -7.23 5.63
C ARG A 194 27.48 -8.47 5.77
N LYS A 195 28.02 -9.68 5.97
CA LYS A 195 27.24 -10.93 5.91
C LYS A 195 26.64 -11.37 7.26
N ARG A 196 27.45 -11.52 8.31
CA ARG A 196 27.04 -12.00 9.65
C ARG A 196 28.02 -11.47 10.70
N THR A 197 27.54 -11.10 11.89
CA THR A 197 28.38 -10.73 13.06
C THR A 197 29.02 -11.95 13.71
N VAL A 198 30.11 -11.78 14.48
CA VAL A 198 30.76 -12.90 15.20
C VAL A 198 29.83 -13.48 16.23
N GLU A 199 29.04 -12.63 16.89
CA GLU A 199 27.98 -13.04 17.81
C GLU A 199 27.04 -14.05 17.13
N ARG A 200 26.54 -13.73 15.92
CA ARG A 200 25.65 -14.61 15.17
C ARG A 200 26.35 -15.90 14.75
N ILE A 201 27.64 -15.86 14.43
CA ILE A 201 28.43 -17.03 14.09
C ILE A 201 28.57 -17.96 15.31
N CYS A 202 28.81 -17.42 16.50
CA CYS A 202 28.88 -18.19 17.75
C CYS A 202 27.53 -18.84 18.07
N GLN A 203 26.42 -18.09 17.94
CA GLN A 203 25.07 -18.64 18.12
C GLN A 203 24.79 -19.81 17.16
N ILE A 204 25.21 -19.70 15.90
CA ILE A 204 25.06 -20.76 14.90
C ILE A 204 25.93 -21.98 15.25
N LEU A 205 27.14 -21.76 15.75
CA LEU A 205 28.05 -22.84 16.12
C LEU A 205 27.52 -23.63 17.32
N LEU A 206 27.03 -22.93 18.34
CA LEU A 206 26.56 -23.52 19.60
C LEU A 206 25.14 -24.08 19.51
N GLY A 207 24.21 -23.31 18.92
CA GLY A 207 22.78 -23.66 18.81
C GLY A 207 22.37 -24.32 17.49
N GLY A 208 23.21 -24.24 16.45
CA GLY A 208 22.89 -24.69 15.08
C GLY A 208 22.07 -23.68 14.27
N ASP A 209 22.25 -23.65 12.94
CA ASP A 209 21.50 -22.76 12.01
C ASP A 209 20.19 -23.42 11.49
N ARG A 210 19.91 -24.67 11.89
CA ARG A 210 18.79 -25.44 11.34
C ARG A 210 17.54 -25.24 12.18
N LEU A 211 16.61 -24.45 11.66
CA LEU A 211 15.24 -24.42 12.16
C LEU A 211 14.61 -25.82 12.02
N GLY A 212 14.15 -26.38 13.14
CA GLY A 212 13.40 -27.63 13.16
C GLY A 212 12.03 -27.46 12.50
N ARG A 213 11.46 -28.55 12.00
CA ARG A 213 10.07 -28.57 11.51
C ARG A 213 9.14 -29.03 12.63
N VAL A 214 8.01 -28.34 12.76
CA VAL A 214 6.99 -28.70 13.72
C VAL A 214 5.97 -29.60 13.02
N GLY A 215 5.60 -30.71 13.68
CA GLY A 215 4.54 -31.59 13.19
C GLY A 215 3.19 -30.87 13.21
N TYR A 216 2.27 -31.26 12.33
CA TYR A 216 0.99 -30.56 12.15
C TYR A 216 0.18 -30.44 13.46
N GLU A 217 0.08 -31.52 14.25
CA GLU A 217 -0.64 -31.53 15.53
C GLU A 217 -0.05 -30.59 16.59
N SER A 218 1.22 -30.17 16.43
CA SER A 218 1.91 -29.27 17.34
C SER A 218 1.99 -27.84 16.83
N LEU A 219 1.38 -27.54 15.67
CA LEU A 219 1.33 -26.17 15.15
C LEU A 219 0.34 -25.31 15.93
N PRO A 220 0.57 -23.99 16.05
CA PRO A 220 -0.44 -23.08 16.56
C PRO A 220 -1.74 -23.16 15.75
N PRO A 221 -2.92 -22.92 16.37
CA PRO A 221 -4.21 -22.96 15.68
C PRO A 221 -4.26 -22.11 14.42
N LEU A 222 -3.65 -20.91 14.44
CA LEU A 222 -3.52 -20.04 13.27
C LEU A 222 -2.79 -20.72 12.10
N ALA A 223 -1.70 -21.42 12.39
CA ALA A 223 -0.95 -22.11 11.36
C ALA A 223 -1.73 -23.32 10.82
N GLN A 224 -2.42 -24.06 11.68
CA GLN A 224 -3.31 -25.16 11.26
C GLN A 224 -4.41 -24.65 10.33
N ASP A 225 -5.11 -23.59 10.72
CA ASP A 225 -6.16 -22.93 9.92
C ASP A 225 -5.66 -22.49 8.54
N VAL A 226 -4.43 -21.95 8.46
CA VAL A 226 -3.80 -21.60 7.18
C VAL A 226 -3.53 -22.83 6.30
N TYR A 227 -2.99 -23.91 6.88
CA TYR A 227 -2.76 -25.15 6.13
C TYR A 227 -4.07 -25.76 5.63
N ASP A 228 -5.12 -25.75 6.44
CA ASP A 228 -6.41 -26.36 6.11
C ASP A 228 -7.13 -25.57 5.01
N ARG A 229 -7.13 -24.23 5.09
CA ARG A 229 -7.77 -23.36 4.07
C ARG A 229 -7.02 -23.37 2.73
N LEU A 230 -5.71 -23.57 2.73
CA LEU A 230 -4.90 -23.62 1.51
C LEU A 230 -4.82 -25.02 0.88
N ASP A 231 -5.38 -26.05 1.52
CA ASP A 231 -5.38 -27.42 1.00
C ASP A 231 -6.08 -27.54 -0.37
N VAL A 232 -7.07 -26.67 -0.62
CA VAL A 232 -7.82 -26.57 -1.89
C VAL A 232 -6.90 -26.28 -3.09
N LEU A 233 -5.73 -25.69 -2.88
CA LEU A 233 -4.77 -25.42 -3.96
C LEU A 233 -4.11 -26.71 -4.51
N GLY A 234 -4.16 -27.82 -3.77
CA GLY A 234 -3.55 -29.09 -4.17
C GLY A 234 -2.01 -29.07 -4.21
N ILE A 235 -1.40 -28.15 -3.46
CA ILE A 235 0.03 -27.91 -3.44
C ILE A 235 0.65 -28.48 -2.16
N ASN A 236 1.90 -28.97 -2.24
CA ASN A 236 2.61 -29.45 -1.06
C ASN A 236 3.16 -28.30 -0.19
N LEU A 237 2.30 -27.73 0.67
CA LEU A 237 2.66 -26.64 1.59
C LEU A 237 3.72 -27.02 2.64
N LYS A 238 4.00 -28.32 2.83
CA LYS A 238 5.04 -28.83 3.76
C LYS A 238 6.41 -28.97 3.09
N SER A 239 6.48 -28.77 1.79
CA SER A 239 7.71 -28.75 0.99
C SER A 239 8.61 -27.58 1.42
N SER A 240 9.93 -27.79 1.42
CA SER A 240 10.89 -26.68 1.58
C SER A 240 11.22 -26.00 0.26
N ARG A 241 10.68 -26.49 -0.86
CA ARG A 241 10.80 -25.83 -2.16
C ARG A 241 9.72 -24.77 -2.30
N ILE A 242 9.98 -23.82 -3.19
CA ILE A 242 8.96 -22.85 -3.61
C ILE A 242 8.00 -23.62 -4.50
N GLU A 243 6.72 -23.61 -4.13
CA GLU A 243 5.67 -24.24 -4.91
C GLU A 243 4.86 -23.17 -5.64
N ARG A 244 4.53 -23.42 -6.91
CA ARG A 244 3.77 -22.49 -7.73
C ARG A 244 2.29 -22.84 -7.73
N ALA A 245 1.46 -21.85 -7.41
CA ALA A 245 0.00 -21.94 -7.48
C ALA A 245 -0.52 -21.11 -8.65
N LEU A 246 -1.33 -21.72 -9.52
CA LEU A 246 -2.11 -21.02 -10.52
C LEU A 246 -3.57 -21.05 -10.09
N LEU A 247 -4.16 -19.88 -9.85
CA LEU A 247 -5.56 -19.74 -9.46
C LEU A 247 -6.34 -19.19 -10.65
N ASP A 248 -7.14 -20.05 -11.28
CA ASP A 248 -8.17 -19.62 -12.23
C ASP A 248 -9.49 -19.38 -11.48
N ILE A 249 -9.70 -18.12 -11.12
CA ILE A 249 -10.85 -17.68 -10.31
C ILE A 249 -12.12 -17.61 -11.17
N HIS A 250 -11.97 -17.37 -12.47
CA HIS A 250 -13.11 -17.33 -13.38
C HIS A 250 -13.70 -18.72 -13.61
N GLY A 251 -12.85 -19.71 -13.85
CA GLY A 251 -13.27 -21.11 -14.03
C GLY A 251 -13.62 -21.83 -12.72
N ARG A 252 -13.01 -21.44 -11.59
CA ARG A 252 -13.21 -22.07 -10.27
C ARG A 252 -13.40 -21.01 -9.17
N PRO A 253 -14.64 -20.56 -8.91
CA PRO A 253 -14.90 -19.53 -7.90
C PRO A 253 -14.58 -19.97 -6.46
N GLU A 254 -14.49 -21.28 -6.20
CA GLU A 254 -14.08 -21.87 -4.92
C GLU A 254 -12.65 -21.49 -4.51
N LEU A 255 -11.81 -21.02 -5.45
CA LEU A 255 -10.44 -20.56 -5.18
C LEU A 255 -10.38 -19.13 -4.63
N LEU A 256 -11.49 -18.38 -4.63
CA LEU A 256 -11.54 -17.00 -4.12
C LEU A 256 -11.11 -16.86 -2.65
N PRO A 257 -11.58 -17.71 -1.71
CA PRO A 257 -11.14 -17.63 -0.31
C PRO A 257 -9.64 -17.93 -0.15
N ALA A 258 -9.10 -18.83 -0.98
CA ALA A 258 -7.66 -19.13 -0.99
C ALA A 258 -6.84 -17.93 -1.49
N SER A 259 -7.30 -17.26 -2.57
CA SER A 259 -6.69 -15.99 -3.04
C SER A 259 -6.74 -14.91 -1.95
N ASP A 260 -7.90 -14.68 -1.33
CA ASP A 260 -8.05 -13.72 -0.24
C ASP A 260 -7.08 -14.02 0.93
N LEU A 261 -6.88 -15.30 1.26
CA LEU A 261 -5.94 -15.72 2.29
C LEU A 261 -4.47 -15.47 1.88
N LEU A 262 -4.07 -15.78 0.64
CA LEU A 262 -2.71 -15.51 0.15
C LEU A 262 -2.37 -14.01 0.19
N TRP A 263 -3.33 -13.16 -0.16
CA TRP A 263 -3.20 -11.70 -0.05
C TRP A 263 -3.03 -11.24 1.41
N ARG A 264 -3.80 -11.80 2.35
CA ARG A 264 -3.65 -11.52 3.80
C ARG A 264 -2.29 -12.00 4.33
N LEU A 265 -1.83 -13.17 3.92
CA LEU A 265 -0.52 -13.70 4.32
C LEU A 265 0.63 -12.85 3.78
N ARG A 266 0.52 -12.37 2.53
CA ARG A 266 1.46 -11.40 1.96
C ARG A 266 1.50 -10.12 2.78
N TYR A 267 0.34 -9.59 3.19
CA TYR A 267 0.25 -8.39 4.02
C TYR A 267 0.92 -8.57 5.39
N LEU A 268 0.77 -9.75 6.00
CA LEU A 268 1.39 -10.09 7.28
C LEU A 268 2.90 -10.40 7.19
N GLY A 269 3.50 -10.35 6.00
CA GLY A 269 4.93 -10.57 5.79
C GLY A 269 5.35 -12.04 5.70
N VAL A 270 4.40 -12.95 5.46
CA VAL A 270 4.69 -14.36 5.17
C VAL A 270 5.24 -14.49 3.75
N ASP A 271 6.20 -15.39 3.52
CA ASP A 271 6.85 -15.57 2.21
C ASP A 271 5.92 -16.23 1.17
N VAL A 272 5.00 -15.41 0.67
CA VAL A 272 4.03 -15.70 -0.39
C VAL A 272 4.07 -14.53 -1.37
N ARG A 273 4.43 -14.79 -2.63
CA ARG A 273 4.70 -13.74 -3.61
C ARG A 273 3.83 -13.91 -4.85
N PRO A 274 3.06 -12.88 -5.26
CA PRO A 274 2.32 -12.94 -6.50
C PRO A 274 3.27 -12.68 -7.66
N ILE A 275 3.18 -13.54 -8.68
CA ILE A 275 3.84 -13.37 -9.98
C ILE A 275 2.90 -12.59 -10.91
N MET A 276 1.61 -12.94 -10.89
CA MET A 276 0.56 -12.28 -11.66
C MET A 276 -0.64 -12.06 -10.76
N GLY A 277 -1.17 -10.84 -10.77
CA GLY A 277 -2.35 -10.46 -10.01
C GLY A 277 -2.11 -9.19 -9.22
N GLU A 278 -3.10 -8.31 -9.23
CA GLU A 278 -3.12 -7.06 -8.47
C GLU A 278 -4.38 -7.00 -7.63
N ARG A 279 -4.25 -6.42 -6.44
CA ARG A 279 -5.35 -6.22 -5.50
C ARG A 279 -5.58 -4.73 -5.33
N THR A 280 -6.61 -4.22 -5.99
CA THR A 280 -7.02 -2.82 -5.95
C THR A 280 -8.51 -2.72 -5.62
N LEU A 281 -8.95 -1.55 -5.16
CA LEU A 281 -10.35 -1.32 -4.78
C LEU A 281 -11.30 -1.58 -5.95
N GLY A 282 -12.34 -2.38 -5.73
CA GLY A 282 -13.35 -2.71 -6.75
C GLY A 282 -12.92 -3.69 -7.83
N HIS A 283 -11.64 -4.09 -7.88
CA HIS A 283 -11.15 -5.07 -8.85
C HIS A 283 -11.58 -6.49 -8.48
N LYS A 284 -12.18 -7.21 -9.44
CA LYS A 284 -12.48 -8.64 -9.31
C LYS A 284 -11.40 -9.46 -10.01
N PRO A 285 -10.58 -10.23 -9.28
CA PRO A 285 -9.50 -10.99 -9.88
C PRO A 285 -10.07 -12.10 -10.76
N LYS A 286 -9.52 -12.25 -11.97
CA LYS A 286 -9.90 -13.31 -12.92
C LYS A 286 -8.94 -14.50 -12.85
N GLN A 287 -7.65 -14.21 -12.83
CA GLN A 287 -6.59 -15.21 -12.74
C GLN A 287 -5.43 -14.63 -11.95
N GLU A 288 -4.80 -15.47 -11.11
CA GLU A 288 -3.64 -15.11 -10.31
C GLU A 288 -2.60 -16.23 -10.35
N SER A 289 -1.33 -15.87 -10.19
CA SER A 289 -0.25 -16.85 -10.00
C SER A 289 0.66 -16.45 -8.86
N TRP A 290 1.07 -17.45 -8.08
CA TRP A 290 1.75 -17.26 -6.80
C TRP A 290 2.93 -18.21 -6.62
N ASP A 291 4.01 -17.71 -6.03
CA ASP A 291 5.09 -18.50 -5.45
C ASP A 291 4.85 -18.61 -3.94
N VAL A 292 4.64 -19.83 -3.43
CA VAL A 292 4.32 -20.10 -2.03
C VAL A 292 5.50 -20.83 -1.37
N ALA A 293 6.11 -20.22 -0.36
CA ALA A 293 7.27 -20.76 0.36
C ALA A 293 7.01 -21.00 1.85
N ILE A 294 5.76 -21.31 2.21
CA ILE A 294 5.30 -21.49 3.60
C ILE A 294 6.08 -22.60 4.33
N GLY A 295 6.30 -23.76 3.70
CA GLY A 295 6.99 -24.88 4.34
C GLY A 295 8.48 -24.63 4.62
N LYS A 296 9.12 -23.71 3.89
CA LYS A 296 10.50 -23.27 4.15
C LYS A 296 10.58 -22.30 5.34
N HIS A 297 9.62 -21.38 5.44
CA HIS A 297 9.58 -20.33 6.45
C HIS A 297 8.42 -20.52 7.44
N GLN A 298 8.15 -21.77 7.84
CA GLN A 298 7.06 -22.14 8.75
C GLN A 298 7.08 -21.34 10.06
N TYR A 299 8.26 -20.93 10.52
CA TYR A 299 8.43 -20.11 11.72
C TYR A 299 7.68 -18.77 11.65
N GLN A 300 7.49 -18.17 10.47
CA GLN A 300 6.79 -16.88 10.32
C GLN A 300 5.33 -17.00 10.72
N LEU A 301 4.66 -18.08 10.28
CA LEU A 301 3.28 -18.39 10.69
C LEU A 301 3.20 -18.70 12.19
N ILE A 302 4.18 -19.43 12.73
CA ILE A 302 4.22 -19.74 14.16
C ILE A 302 4.36 -18.45 14.99
N GLN A 303 5.20 -17.52 14.53
CA GLN A 303 5.38 -16.22 15.19
C GLN A 303 4.10 -15.38 15.19
N LEU A 304 3.37 -15.36 14.06
CA LEU A 304 2.05 -14.70 13.99
C LEU A 304 1.04 -15.33 14.96
N GLY A 305 1.19 -16.62 15.29
CA GLY A 305 0.39 -17.29 16.32
C GLY A 305 0.53 -16.70 17.73
N TYR A 306 1.59 -15.94 18.03
CA TYR A 306 1.69 -15.21 19.30
C TYR A 306 0.86 -13.92 19.32
N GLU A 307 0.54 -13.36 18.16
CA GLU A 307 -0.25 -12.13 18.03
C GLU A 307 -1.76 -12.41 18.00
N GLY A 308 -2.17 -13.62 17.61
CA GLY A 308 -3.58 -14.01 17.56
C GLY A 308 -3.84 -15.44 17.09
N MET A 309 -5.09 -15.87 17.23
CA MET A 309 -5.51 -17.25 16.92
C MET A 309 -5.92 -17.45 15.46
N THR A 310 -6.31 -16.37 14.76
CA THR A 310 -6.73 -16.38 13.35
C THR A 310 -6.02 -15.28 12.56
N VAL A 311 -5.87 -15.48 11.25
CA VAL A 311 -5.22 -14.51 10.36
C VAL A 311 -5.97 -13.17 10.35
N GLU A 312 -7.30 -13.21 10.40
CA GLU A 312 -8.15 -12.03 10.43
C GLU A 312 -7.97 -11.21 11.70
N GLN A 313 -7.88 -11.87 12.87
CA GLN A 313 -7.65 -11.18 14.15
C GLN A 313 -6.26 -10.54 14.20
N VAL A 314 -5.23 -11.23 13.73
CA VAL A 314 -3.87 -10.67 13.67
C VAL A 314 -3.84 -9.44 12.76
N LEU A 315 -4.52 -9.50 11.62
CA LEU A 315 -4.60 -8.38 10.69
C LEU A 315 -5.41 -7.21 11.28
N GLU A 316 -6.55 -7.47 11.92
CA GLU A 316 -7.32 -6.44 12.65
C GLU A 316 -6.45 -5.78 13.73
N HIS A 317 -5.72 -6.57 14.52
CA HIS A 317 -4.84 -6.05 15.56
C HIS A 317 -3.72 -5.17 14.99
N LYS A 318 -3.07 -5.59 13.89
CA LYS A 318 -2.03 -4.77 13.23
C LYS A 318 -2.58 -3.48 12.64
N LEU A 319 -3.74 -3.52 11.99
CA LEU A 319 -4.38 -2.31 11.44
C LEU A 319 -4.74 -1.33 12.55
N LYS A 320 -5.34 -1.82 13.64
CA LYS A 320 -5.65 -0.98 14.82
C LYS A 320 -4.39 -0.39 15.42
N LYS A 321 -3.35 -1.19 15.63
CA LYS A 321 -2.08 -0.71 16.14
C LYS A 321 -1.53 0.42 15.26
N SER A 322 -1.53 0.25 13.94
CA SER A 322 -1.02 1.28 13.02
C SER A 322 -1.82 2.60 13.03
N ALA A 323 -3.14 2.54 13.27
CA ALA A 323 -4.01 3.73 13.27
C ALA A 323 -4.11 4.43 14.63
N PHE A 324 -3.87 3.70 15.73
CA PHE A 324 -3.99 4.20 17.11
C PHE A 324 -2.63 4.38 17.81
N GLU A 325 -1.52 4.18 17.11
CA GLU A 325 -0.19 4.55 17.61
C GLU A 325 -0.10 6.06 17.91
N ALA A 326 0.72 6.43 18.89
CA ALA A 326 0.82 7.82 19.37
C ALA A 326 1.26 8.82 18.28
N ASN A 327 2.05 8.37 17.31
CA ASN A 327 2.53 9.16 16.17
C ASN A 327 1.77 8.83 14.87
N ALA A 328 0.56 8.26 14.97
CA ALA A 328 -0.26 7.96 13.81
C ALA A 328 -0.68 9.25 13.09
N ARG A 329 -0.66 9.20 11.76
CA ARG A 329 -1.06 10.31 10.86
C ARG A 329 -2.37 9.98 10.16
N ALA A 330 -3.11 10.98 9.68
CA ALA A 330 -4.38 10.73 9.00
C ALA A 330 -4.18 9.89 7.73
N ALA A 331 -3.09 10.12 6.99
CA ALA A 331 -2.71 9.31 5.83
C ALA A 331 -2.54 7.80 6.18
N GLY A 332 -1.92 7.50 7.33
CA GLY A 332 -1.73 6.12 7.81
C GLY A 332 -3.04 5.46 8.23
N ALA A 333 -3.91 6.20 8.94
CA ALA A 333 -5.22 5.70 9.34
C ALA A 333 -6.15 5.47 8.13
N LEU A 334 -6.12 6.35 7.12
CA LEU A 334 -6.84 6.15 5.85
C LEU A 334 -6.34 4.92 5.10
N LYS A 335 -5.02 4.72 5.06
CA LYS A 335 -4.44 3.50 4.48
C LYS A 335 -4.93 2.26 5.22
N ALA A 336 -4.97 2.29 6.55
CA ALA A 336 -5.49 1.18 7.34
C ALA A 336 -6.99 0.93 7.06
N ALA A 337 -7.79 1.97 6.85
CA ALA A 337 -9.19 1.85 6.45
C ALA A 337 -9.35 1.24 5.05
N GLU A 338 -8.51 1.63 4.09
CA GLU A 338 -8.45 1.04 2.74
C GLU A 338 -8.02 -0.45 2.80
N ASP A 339 -6.97 -0.75 3.55
CA ASP A 339 -6.47 -2.11 3.76
C ASP A 339 -7.54 -3.00 4.42
N SER A 340 -8.31 -2.46 5.38
CA SER A 340 -9.45 -3.15 5.99
C SER A 340 -10.50 -3.56 4.96
N ILE A 341 -10.78 -2.70 3.95
CA ILE A 341 -11.71 -3.02 2.86
C ILE A 341 -11.13 -4.12 1.97
N LEU A 342 -9.85 -4.02 1.60
CA LEU A 342 -9.20 -4.94 0.67
C LEU A 342 -9.01 -6.36 1.24
N TYR A 343 -8.59 -6.46 2.50
CA TYR A 343 -8.18 -7.71 3.13
C TYR A 343 -9.25 -8.32 4.05
N LEU A 344 -9.89 -7.52 4.90
CA LEU A 344 -10.87 -8.04 5.88
C LEU A 344 -12.32 -7.94 5.41
N LYS A 345 -12.64 -6.99 4.53
CA LYS A 345 -14.00 -6.70 4.06
C LYS A 345 -14.98 -6.43 5.21
N SER A 346 -14.48 -5.92 6.35
CA SER A 346 -15.28 -5.68 7.56
C SER A 346 -15.71 -4.21 7.66
N GLY A 347 -16.99 -3.95 7.41
CA GLY A 347 -17.53 -2.57 7.44
C GLY A 347 -17.43 -1.86 8.79
N ARG A 348 -17.50 -2.62 9.91
CA ARG A 348 -17.37 -2.08 11.27
C ARG A 348 -15.96 -1.53 11.52
N LEU A 349 -14.94 -2.32 11.21
CA LEU A 349 -13.54 -1.93 11.43
C LEU A 349 -13.15 -0.76 10.54
N THR A 350 -13.54 -0.80 9.26
CA THR A 350 -13.30 0.32 8.33
C THR A 350 -13.93 1.62 8.84
N ARG A 351 -15.12 1.56 9.44
CA ARG A 351 -15.76 2.74 10.06
C ARG A 351 -14.95 3.24 11.26
N GLU A 352 -14.51 2.34 12.14
CA GLU A 352 -13.71 2.67 13.33
C GLU A 352 -12.38 3.37 12.93
N LEU A 353 -11.66 2.80 11.96
CA LEU A 353 -10.42 3.36 11.42
C LEU A 353 -10.67 4.69 10.66
N GLY A 354 -11.80 4.78 9.96
CA GLY A 354 -12.22 5.98 9.24
C GLY A 354 -12.52 7.15 10.19
N MET A 355 -13.24 6.91 11.29
CA MET A 355 -13.46 7.92 12.33
C MET A 355 -12.13 8.36 12.96
N ARG A 356 -11.23 7.42 13.25
CA ARG A 356 -9.89 7.76 13.75
C ARG A 356 -9.11 8.63 12.76
N ALA A 357 -9.24 8.37 11.46
CA ALA A 357 -8.63 9.23 10.44
C ALA A 357 -9.21 10.65 10.43
N THR A 358 -10.52 10.82 10.73
CA THR A 358 -11.12 12.16 10.85
C THR A 358 -10.58 12.94 12.04
N GLU A 359 -10.39 12.28 13.18
CA GLU A 359 -9.81 12.90 14.38
C GLU A 359 -8.37 13.35 14.10
N LEU A 360 -7.55 12.46 13.54
CA LEU A 360 -6.15 12.76 13.20
C LEU A 360 -6.02 13.88 12.17
N LEU A 361 -6.99 14.01 11.26
CA LEU A 361 -7.00 15.11 10.28
C LEU A 361 -7.26 16.45 10.95
N MET A 362 -8.10 16.52 11.99
CA MET A 362 -8.34 17.76 12.72
C MET A 362 -7.11 18.22 13.50
N ASP A 363 -6.31 17.26 13.98
CA ASP A 363 -5.08 17.51 14.75
C ASP A 363 -3.86 17.81 13.85
N GLU A 364 -3.97 17.66 12.53
CA GLU A 364 -2.87 17.95 11.60
C GLU A 364 -2.63 19.47 11.50
N VAL A 365 -1.37 19.88 11.67
CA VAL A 365 -0.98 21.30 11.61
C VAL A 365 -0.37 21.67 10.25
N GLY A 366 0.03 20.70 9.44
CA GLY A 366 0.77 20.92 8.20
C GLY A 366 0.22 20.18 6.98
N ALA A 367 0.70 20.57 5.79
CA ALA A 367 0.23 20.04 4.51
C ALA A 367 0.99 18.79 4.01
N ALA A 368 1.91 18.25 4.80
CA ALA A 368 2.87 17.25 4.34
C ALA A 368 2.21 15.98 3.78
N ASP A 369 1.16 15.51 4.45
CA ASP A 369 0.47 14.26 4.13
C ASP A 369 -0.72 14.46 3.16
N ALA A 370 -1.03 15.71 2.79
CA ALA A 370 -2.16 16.07 1.93
C ALA A 370 -2.19 15.34 0.56
N PRO A 371 -1.07 15.15 -0.16
CA PRO A 371 -1.05 14.38 -1.41
C PRO A 371 -1.51 12.93 -1.23
N GLU A 372 -1.06 12.26 -0.18
CA GLU A 372 -1.45 10.87 0.08
C GLU A 372 -2.91 10.77 0.53
N ILE A 373 -3.36 11.71 1.37
CA ILE A 373 -4.75 11.80 1.84
C ILE A 373 -5.68 11.99 0.64
N PHE A 374 -5.38 12.94 -0.24
CA PHE A 374 -6.17 13.21 -1.43
C PHE A 374 -6.29 11.99 -2.35
N GLN A 375 -5.17 11.33 -2.68
CA GLN A 375 -5.17 10.15 -3.56
C GLN A 375 -6.02 9.01 -2.98
N ARG A 376 -5.88 8.72 -1.68
CA ARG A 376 -6.63 7.64 -1.01
C ARG A 376 -8.11 7.98 -0.90
N VAL A 377 -8.46 9.19 -0.47
CA VAL A 377 -9.86 9.62 -0.34
C VAL A 377 -10.55 9.62 -1.70
N ARG A 378 -9.88 10.10 -2.75
CA ARG A 378 -10.41 10.05 -4.13
C ARG A 378 -10.71 8.61 -4.56
N ALA A 379 -9.80 7.67 -4.31
CA ALA A 379 -10.00 6.25 -4.62
C ALA A 379 -11.17 5.65 -3.81
N LEU A 380 -11.24 5.95 -2.51
CA LEU A 380 -12.31 5.48 -1.63
C LEU A 380 -13.67 6.05 -2.03
N VAL A 381 -13.78 7.35 -2.29
CA VAL A 381 -15.02 7.98 -2.74
C VAL A 381 -15.47 7.38 -4.07
N HIS A 382 -14.55 7.16 -5.01
CA HIS A 382 -14.88 6.48 -6.28
C HIS A 382 -15.40 5.06 -6.06
N TYR A 383 -14.76 4.28 -5.18
CA TYR A 383 -15.21 2.94 -4.82
C TYR A 383 -16.62 2.96 -4.20
N TYR A 384 -16.84 3.81 -3.18
CA TYR A 384 -18.11 3.90 -2.48
C TYR A 384 -19.23 4.55 -3.29
N ARG A 385 -18.94 5.32 -4.35
CA ARG A 385 -19.99 5.79 -5.28
C ARG A 385 -20.75 4.63 -5.94
N THR A 386 -20.11 3.46 -6.09
CA THR A 386 -20.76 2.29 -6.69
C THR A 386 -21.62 1.49 -5.70
N ILE A 387 -21.35 1.60 -4.39
CA ILE A 387 -21.94 0.76 -3.33
C ILE A 387 -22.86 1.56 -2.40
N GLY A 388 -22.65 2.87 -2.29
CA GLY A 388 -23.28 3.80 -1.35
C GLY A 388 -22.24 4.40 -0.39
N LEU A 389 -22.32 5.72 -0.15
CA LEU A 389 -21.36 6.43 0.71
C LEU A 389 -21.60 6.18 2.21
N PRO A 390 -20.62 5.64 2.95
CA PRO A 390 -20.66 5.53 4.40
C PRO A 390 -20.66 6.90 5.09
N GLY A 391 -21.28 6.99 6.28
CA GLY A 391 -21.30 8.21 7.10
C GLY A 391 -19.91 8.78 7.37
N TRP A 392 -18.96 7.93 7.80
CA TRP A 392 -17.59 8.37 8.13
C TRP A 392 -16.85 9.04 6.96
N ILE A 393 -17.13 8.68 5.69
CA ILE A 393 -16.51 9.33 4.53
C ILE A 393 -17.11 10.72 4.31
N LYS A 394 -18.42 10.86 4.52
CA LYS A 394 -19.10 12.16 4.45
C LYS A 394 -18.54 13.09 5.54
N ASP A 395 -18.39 12.57 6.75
CA ASP A 395 -17.83 13.28 7.88
C ASP A 395 -16.36 13.66 7.61
N PHE A 396 -15.56 12.72 7.07
CA PHE A 396 -14.17 12.98 6.67
C PHE A 396 -14.06 14.09 5.63
N VAL A 397 -14.87 14.04 4.57
CA VAL A 397 -14.82 15.04 3.50
C VAL A 397 -15.27 16.41 4.00
N SER A 398 -16.34 16.48 4.79
CA SER A 398 -16.81 17.74 5.38
C SER A 398 -15.77 18.36 6.33
N THR A 399 -15.13 17.52 7.15
CA THR A 399 -14.08 17.92 8.10
C THR A 399 -12.84 18.37 7.37
N GLY A 400 -12.36 17.58 6.41
CA GLY A 400 -11.17 17.90 5.62
C GLY A 400 -11.36 19.14 4.75
N TYR A 401 -12.56 19.38 4.22
CA TYR A 401 -12.86 20.60 3.48
C TYR A 401 -12.69 21.82 4.40
N ARG A 402 -13.35 21.83 5.57
CA ARG A 402 -13.24 22.93 6.54
C ARG A 402 -11.79 23.12 7.00
N HIS A 403 -11.15 22.04 7.42
CA HIS A 403 -9.79 22.05 7.94
C HIS A 403 -8.78 22.57 6.91
N TYR A 404 -8.79 22.05 5.68
CA TYR A 404 -7.89 22.55 4.65
C TYR A 404 -8.21 23.98 4.23
N THR A 405 -9.49 24.37 4.13
CA THR A 405 -9.83 25.79 3.85
C THR A 405 -9.28 26.73 4.92
N THR A 406 -9.31 26.33 6.20
CA THR A 406 -8.74 27.16 7.28
C THR A 406 -7.21 27.19 7.28
N LEU A 407 -6.56 26.12 6.79
CA LEU A 407 -5.10 26.05 6.71
C LEU A 407 -4.52 26.73 5.46
N LEU A 408 -5.31 26.96 4.41
CA LEU A 408 -4.81 27.51 3.15
C LEU A 408 -4.00 28.81 3.31
N PRO A 409 -4.47 29.86 4.02
CA PRO A 409 -3.71 31.12 4.13
C PRO A 409 -2.32 30.93 4.75
N PHE A 410 -2.24 30.06 5.76
CA PHE A 410 -0.98 29.71 6.41
C PHE A 410 -0.08 28.86 5.50
N ALA A 411 -0.66 27.92 4.73
CA ALA A 411 0.10 27.06 3.82
C ALA A 411 0.67 27.84 2.61
N PHE A 412 -0.02 28.88 2.14
CA PHE A 412 0.47 29.79 1.11
C PHE A 412 1.66 30.63 1.60
N THR A 413 1.61 31.12 2.84
CA THR A 413 2.66 31.97 3.44
C THR A 413 3.84 31.19 4.01
N ASP A 414 3.63 29.96 4.48
CA ASP A 414 4.67 29.12 5.10
C ASP A 414 5.73 28.65 4.10
N ARG A 415 7.00 29.01 4.34
CA ARG A 415 8.14 28.56 3.51
C ARG A 415 8.40 27.05 3.59
N GLY A 416 7.96 26.37 4.65
CA GLY A 416 8.13 24.93 4.82
C GLY A 416 7.20 24.07 3.95
N THR A 417 6.07 24.64 3.50
CA THR A 417 5.07 23.93 2.70
C THR A 417 5.45 23.92 1.22
N ALA A 418 5.61 22.72 0.65
CA ALA A 418 5.97 22.56 -0.75
C ALA A 418 4.78 22.88 -1.68
N PRO A 419 4.99 23.49 -2.87
CA PRO A 419 3.90 23.82 -3.80
C PRO A 419 3.02 22.62 -4.19
N ARG A 420 3.60 21.41 -4.28
CA ARG A 420 2.86 20.17 -4.55
C ARG A 420 1.90 19.77 -3.43
N GLN A 421 2.27 20.03 -2.17
CA GLN A 421 1.42 19.74 -1.02
C GLN A 421 0.20 20.67 -1.03
N LEU A 422 0.43 21.94 -1.33
CA LEU A 422 -0.60 22.96 -1.49
C LEU A 422 -1.55 22.65 -2.67
N ALA A 423 -0.99 22.21 -3.81
CA ALA A 423 -1.78 21.74 -4.96
C ALA A 423 -2.70 20.59 -4.57
N ALA A 424 -2.22 19.63 -3.78
CA ALA A 424 -3.02 18.52 -3.29
C ALA A 424 -4.12 18.95 -2.32
N MET A 425 -3.89 19.95 -1.45
CA MET A 425 -4.93 20.54 -0.60
C MET A 425 -6.04 21.17 -1.44
N LEU A 426 -5.68 22.00 -2.43
CA LEU A 426 -6.65 22.58 -3.35
C LEU A 426 -7.38 21.50 -4.17
N ALA A 427 -6.67 20.46 -4.58
CA ALA A 427 -7.28 19.34 -5.29
C ALA A 427 -8.28 18.57 -4.42
N PHE A 428 -7.99 18.38 -3.14
CA PHE A 428 -8.96 17.83 -2.21
C PHE A 428 -10.21 18.71 -2.13
N ILE A 429 -10.03 20.02 -1.92
CA ILE A 429 -11.13 20.99 -1.77
C ILE A 429 -12.01 21.01 -3.02
N PHE A 430 -11.44 21.26 -4.21
CA PHE A 430 -12.22 21.41 -5.44
C PHE A 430 -12.84 20.10 -5.92
N THR A 431 -12.17 18.95 -5.78
CA THR A 431 -12.73 17.67 -6.26
C THR A 431 -13.82 17.13 -5.35
N GLN A 432 -13.80 17.47 -4.06
CA GLN A 432 -14.80 17.03 -3.08
C GLN A 432 -15.85 18.11 -2.76
N GLU A 433 -15.78 19.28 -3.39
CA GLU A 433 -16.65 20.44 -3.13
C GLU A 433 -18.14 20.09 -3.19
N ALA A 434 -18.57 19.41 -4.25
CA ALA A 434 -19.98 19.00 -4.40
C ALA A 434 -20.46 18.07 -3.27
N LEU A 435 -19.58 17.19 -2.76
CA LEU A 435 -19.89 16.31 -1.64
C LEU A 435 -19.89 17.10 -0.32
N ALA A 436 -18.93 18.01 -0.12
CA ALA A 436 -18.87 18.86 1.06
C ALA A 436 -20.10 19.78 1.17
N PHE A 437 -20.58 20.35 0.07
CA PHE A 437 -21.79 21.19 0.05
C PHE A 437 -23.05 20.42 0.42
N SER A 438 -23.15 19.15 0.01
CA SER A 438 -24.25 18.29 0.45
C SER A 438 -24.28 18.04 1.97
N MET A 439 -23.17 18.30 2.66
CA MET A 439 -23.02 18.19 4.11
C MET A 439 -23.08 19.55 4.83
N GLY A 440 -23.41 20.64 4.12
CA GLY A 440 -23.56 21.98 4.70
C GLY A 440 -22.25 22.78 4.82
N CYS A 441 -21.22 22.46 4.05
CA CYS A 441 -20.08 23.37 3.89
C CYS A 441 -20.44 24.53 2.94
N GLU A 442 -19.87 25.71 3.20
CA GLU A 442 -20.11 26.90 2.37
C GLU A 442 -18.89 27.28 1.52
N ARG A 443 -19.16 27.82 0.33
CA ARG A 443 -18.12 28.34 -0.57
C ARG A 443 -17.51 29.66 -0.08
N SER A 444 -18.22 30.40 0.76
CA SER A 444 -17.77 31.65 1.40
C SER A 444 -16.44 31.49 2.15
N GLN A 445 -16.25 30.36 2.85
CA GLN A 445 -15.04 30.05 3.60
C GLN A 445 -13.81 29.93 2.70
N LEU A 446 -13.96 29.30 1.54
CA LEU A 446 -12.88 29.16 0.55
C LEU A 446 -12.54 30.52 -0.07
N LEU A 447 -13.55 31.33 -0.41
CA LEU A 447 -13.35 32.68 -0.96
C LEU A 447 -12.51 33.54 -0.02
N ILE A 448 -12.88 33.57 1.27
CA ILE A 448 -12.17 34.34 2.30
C ILE A 448 -10.74 33.81 2.49
N ALA A 449 -10.55 32.49 2.49
CA ALA A 449 -9.22 31.89 2.64
C ALA A 449 -8.28 32.24 1.47
N LEU A 450 -8.79 32.27 0.23
CA LEU A 450 -8.00 32.66 -0.93
C LEU A 450 -7.65 34.16 -0.89
N ASP A 451 -8.60 35.01 -0.51
CA ASP A 451 -8.37 36.46 -0.37
C ASP A 451 -7.32 36.79 0.70
N GLN A 452 -7.23 35.99 1.77
CA GLN A 452 -6.23 36.13 2.83
C GLN A 452 -4.86 35.51 2.49
N SER A 453 -4.71 34.89 1.32
CA SER A 453 -3.48 34.20 0.95
C SER A 453 -2.52 35.13 0.20
N GLU A 454 -1.39 35.47 0.82
CA GLU A 454 -0.36 36.32 0.21
C GLU A 454 0.99 35.57 0.08
N PRO A 455 1.15 34.69 -0.93
CA PRO A 455 2.39 33.95 -1.13
C PRO A 455 3.53 34.82 -1.69
N GLU A 456 4.75 34.64 -1.15
CA GLU A 456 5.98 35.24 -1.70
C GLU A 456 6.65 34.36 -2.79
N ASP A 457 6.41 33.05 -2.75
CA ASP A 457 7.04 32.07 -3.63
C ASP A 457 6.39 32.06 -5.03
N PRO A 458 7.16 32.24 -6.13
CA PRO A 458 6.67 32.18 -7.52
C PRO A 458 5.73 31.01 -7.84
N ALA A 459 6.06 29.81 -7.37
CA ALA A 459 5.27 28.61 -7.66
C ALA A 459 3.94 28.62 -6.89
N LYS A 460 3.87 29.26 -5.73
CA LYS A 460 2.63 29.39 -4.95
C LYS A 460 1.73 30.51 -5.47
N VAL A 461 2.33 31.62 -5.93
CA VAL A 461 1.61 32.74 -6.54
C VAL A 461 0.84 32.28 -7.77
N SER A 462 1.50 31.57 -8.69
CA SER A 462 0.85 31.02 -9.89
C SER A 462 -0.26 30.01 -9.57
N LEU A 463 -0.10 29.24 -8.50
CA LEU A 463 -1.10 28.29 -8.01
C LEU A 463 -2.31 29.00 -7.36
N LEU A 464 -2.09 30.13 -6.68
CA LEU A 464 -3.15 31.00 -6.19
C LEU A 464 -3.97 31.57 -7.35
N TRP A 465 -3.31 32.08 -8.40
CA TRP A 465 -4.01 32.58 -9.60
C TRP A 465 -4.88 31.50 -10.25
N ALA A 466 -4.40 30.26 -10.30
CA ALA A 466 -5.18 29.12 -10.79
C ALA A 466 -6.40 28.84 -9.90
N ALA A 467 -6.26 28.94 -8.59
CA ALA A 467 -7.38 28.77 -7.64
C ALA A 467 -8.42 29.90 -7.77
N GLU A 468 -7.98 31.15 -7.84
CA GLU A 468 -8.82 32.33 -8.05
C GLU A 468 -9.60 32.24 -9.36
N TRP A 469 -8.99 31.72 -10.42
CA TRP A 469 -9.65 31.52 -11.70
C TRP A 469 -10.81 30.52 -11.64
N ILE A 470 -10.62 29.39 -10.94
CA ILE A 470 -11.68 28.40 -10.76
C ILE A 470 -12.85 28.96 -9.96
N VAL A 471 -12.54 29.81 -8.99
CA VAL A 471 -13.54 30.44 -8.13
C VAL A 471 -14.22 31.64 -8.81
N GLY A 472 -13.60 32.22 -9.84
CA GLY A 472 -14.11 33.35 -10.60
C GLY A 472 -13.71 34.72 -10.03
N LEU A 473 -12.70 34.76 -9.15
CA LEU A 473 -12.11 36.00 -8.64
C LEU A 473 -11.17 36.65 -9.67
N ARG A 474 -10.58 35.83 -10.55
CA ARG A 474 -9.68 36.27 -11.62
C ARG A 474 -10.16 35.75 -12.98
N THR A 475 -10.03 36.56 -14.03
CA THR A 475 -10.38 36.17 -15.40
C THR A 475 -9.19 35.52 -16.11
N GLU A 476 -9.47 34.78 -17.19
CA GLU A 476 -8.42 34.19 -18.04
C GLU A 476 -7.52 35.27 -18.65
N ASP A 477 -8.10 36.42 -19.02
CA ASP A 477 -7.36 37.55 -19.60
C ASP A 477 -6.39 38.18 -18.60
N GLN A 478 -6.80 38.33 -17.34
CA GLN A 478 -5.92 38.83 -16.28
C GLN A 478 -4.74 37.89 -16.03
N ILE A 479 -4.97 36.56 -16.01
CA ILE A 479 -3.86 35.60 -15.89
C ILE A 479 -2.90 35.75 -17.08
N ARG A 480 -3.43 35.89 -18.29
CA ARG A 480 -2.61 36.10 -19.49
C ARG A 480 -1.77 37.37 -19.39
N GLU A 481 -2.37 38.48 -18.97
CA GLU A 481 -1.67 39.76 -18.78
C GLU A 481 -0.54 39.65 -17.75
N GLU A 482 -0.76 38.96 -16.63
CA GLU A 482 0.26 38.73 -15.60
C GLU A 482 1.44 37.91 -16.13
N PHE A 483 1.17 36.81 -16.84
CA PHE A 483 2.25 36.01 -17.46
C PHE A 483 2.97 36.77 -18.58
N LEU A 484 2.28 37.62 -19.35
CA LEU A 484 2.92 38.52 -20.32
C LEU A 484 3.79 39.57 -19.63
N HIS A 485 3.36 40.10 -18.49
CA HIS A 485 4.16 41.03 -17.68
C HIS A 485 5.43 40.36 -17.15
N LEU A 486 5.35 39.11 -16.70
CA LEU A 486 6.52 38.32 -16.30
C LEU A 486 7.54 38.15 -17.45
N MET A 487 7.07 37.95 -18.68
CA MET A 487 7.96 37.82 -19.85
C MET A 487 8.55 39.16 -20.32
N ARG A 488 7.89 40.29 -20.07
CA ARG A 488 8.39 41.64 -20.41
C ARG A 488 9.39 42.18 -19.41
N ASN A 489 9.36 41.70 -18.16
CA ASN A 489 10.23 42.18 -17.10
C ASN A 489 11.49 41.32 -16.98
N GLU A 490 12.64 41.87 -17.37
CA GLU A 490 13.94 41.18 -17.38
C GLU A 490 14.34 40.62 -15.99
N LEU A 491 13.91 41.27 -14.90
CA LEU A 491 14.24 40.83 -13.53
C LEU A 491 13.44 39.60 -13.08
N LEU A 492 12.22 39.42 -13.61
CA LEU A 492 11.32 38.31 -13.26
C LEU A 492 11.45 37.12 -14.21
N LEU A 493 12.10 37.35 -15.36
CA LEU A 493 12.34 36.38 -16.40
C LEU A 493 12.92 35.06 -15.83
N PRO A 494 13.98 35.04 -15.00
CA PRO A 494 14.55 33.80 -14.47
C PRO A 494 13.60 32.97 -13.60
N ALA A 495 12.58 33.60 -13.00
CA ALA A 495 11.59 32.93 -12.15
C ALA A 495 10.41 32.36 -12.96
N PHE A 496 10.28 32.69 -14.26
CA PHE A 496 9.18 32.22 -15.10
C PHE A 496 8.99 30.68 -15.10
N PRO A 497 10.04 29.84 -15.17
CA PRO A 497 9.88 28.39 -15.07
C PRO A 497 9.24 27.92 -13.76
N GLU A 498 9.45 28.64 -12.65
CA GLU A 498 8.87 28.33 -11.34
C GLU A 498 7.38 28.69 -11.28
N TYR A 499 7.00 29.87 -11.81
CA TYR A 499 5.59 30.24 -12.01
C TYR A 499 4.87 29.24 -12.92
N MET A 500 5.50 28.81 -14.01
CA MET A 500 4.91 27.82 -14.91
C MET A 500 4.75 26.45 -14.21
N ALA A 501 5.72 26.03 -13.41
CA ALA A 501 5.65 24.79 -12.66
C ALA A 501 4.48 24.80 -11.65
N GLY A 502 4.30 25.90 -10.92
CA GLY A 502 3.16 26.10 -10.01
C GLY A 502 1.82 26.08 -10.74
N PHE A 503 1.72 26.76 -11.88
CA PHE A 503 0.52 26.77 -12.70
C PHE A 503 0.16 25.36 -13.24
N LEU A 504 1.16 24.56 -13.62
CA LEU A 504 0.94 23.20 -14.09
C LEU A 504 0.55 22.22 -12.98
N LEU A 505 0.95 22.46 -11.73
CA LEU A 505 0.47 21.67 -10.58
C LEU A 505 -1.05 21.77 -10.42
N ALA A 506 -1.66 22.88 -10.84
CA ALA A 506 -3.11 23.03 -10.79
C ALA A 506 -3.89 22.12 -11.74
N LEU A 507 -3.21 21.41 -12.67
CA LEU A 507 -3.81 20.32 -13.45
C LEU A 507 -4.33 19.17 -12.58
N GLU A 508 -3.84 19.02 -11.35
CA GLU A 508 -4.35 18.01 -10.40
C GLU A 508 -5.84 18.22 -10.09
N PHE A 509 -6.34 19.45 -10.22
CA PHE A 509 -7.71 19.83 -9.84
C PHE A 509 -8.53 20.50 -10.93
N THR A 510 -7.91 21.03 -12.01
CA THR A 510 -8.67 21.51 -13.17
C THR A 510 -7.98 21.19 -14.50
N PRO A 511 -8.67 20.54 -15.45
CA PRO A 511 -8.15 20.35 -16.80
C PRO A 511 -8.23 21.62 -17.65
N ARG A 512 -8.94 22.67 -17.21
CA ARG A 512 -9.10 23.93 -17.97
C ARG A 512 -7.76 24.64 -18.23
N ILE A 513 -6.80 24.43 -17.34
CA ILE A 513 -5.46 25.01 -17.40
C ILE A 513 -4.65 24.48 -18.58
N THR A 514 -4.94 23.28 -19.10
CA THR A 514 -4.10 22.65 -20.14
C THR A 514 -3.96 23.51 -21.39
N ARG A 515 -5.07 24.11 -21.87
CA ARG A 515 -5.05 24.98 -23.07
C ARG A 515 -4.24 26.25 -22.83
N LEU A 516 -4.48 26.93 -21.71
CA LEU A 516 -3.79 28.18 -21.38
C LEU A 516 -2.29 27.94 -21.13
N ALA A 517 -1.93 26.84 -20.48
CA ALA A 517 -0.53 26.48 -20.26
C ALA A 517 0.23 26.23 -21.58
N VAL A 518 -0.42 25.54 -22.55
CA VAL A 518 0.17 25.33 -23.89
C VAL A 518 0.32 26.66 -24.63
N GLU A 519 -0.66 27.56 -24.55
CA GLU A 519 -0.57 28.92 -25.11
C GLU A 519 0.61 29.69 -24.50
N LEU A 520 0.70 29.75 -23.17
CA LEU A 520 1.73 30.52 -22.46
C LEU A 520 3.13 29.98 -22.75
N LEU A 521 3.31 28.65 -22.74
CA LEU A 521 4.57 28.02 -23.14
C LEU A 521 4.92 28.35 -24.60
N SER A 522 3.96 28.24 -25.52
CA SER A 522 4.18 28.51 -26.94
C SER A 522 4.58 29.97 -27.19
N ARG A 523 3.98 30.92 -26.46
CA ARG A 523 4.35 32.34 -26.52
C ARG A 523 5.72 32.61 -25.90
N ALA A 524 6.06 31.97 -24.78
CA ALA A 524 7.39 32.09 -24.18
C ALA A 524 8.48 31.62 -25.14
N PHE A 525 8.30 30.46 -25.79
CA PHE A 525 9.25 29.96 -26.79
C PHE A 525 9.31 30.82 -28.06
N GLY A 526 8.23 31.51 -28.42
CA GLY A 526 8.19 32.37 -29.62
C GLY A 526 8.72 33.79 -29.43
N GLN A 527 8.71 34.32 -28.20
CA GLN A 527 9.07 35.72 -27.92
C GLN A 527 10.45 35.89 -27.27
N LEU A 528 10.96 34.87 -26.58
CA LEU A 528 12.22 34.97 -25.84
C LEU A 528 13.42 34.69 -26.76
N PRO A 529 14.54 35.42 -26.60
CA PRO A 529 15.75 35.16 -27.37
C PRO A 529 16.44 33.85 -26.93
N ASP A 530 17.18 33.25 -27.86
CA ASP A 530 17.89 31.97 -27.65
C ASP A 530 18.87 32.01 -26.48
N GLU A 531 19.46 33.17 -26.20
CA GLU A 531 20.38 33.40 -25.08
C GLU A 531 19.75 33.08 -23.71
N VAL A 532 18.42 33.21 -23.60
CA VAL A 532 17.66 32.91 -22.39
C VAL A 532 17.04 31.52 -22.46
N LEU A 533 16.50 31.12 -23.62
CA LEU A 533 15.83 29.83 -23.78
C LEU A 533 16.77 28.65 -23.57
N VAL A 534 18.01 28.72 -24.10
CA VAL A 534 18.97 27.61 -24.02
C VAL A 534 19.34 27.25 -22.56
N PRO A 535 19.65 28.21 -21.67
CA PRO A 535 19.83 27.96 -20.24
C PRO A 535 18.59 27.41 -19.51
N TRP A 536 17.38 27.74 -19.96
CA TRP A 536 16.13 27.36 -19.30
C TRP A 536 15.64 25.95 -19.60
N MET A 537 15.97 25.42 -20.79
CA MET A 537 15.52 24.10 -21.23
C MET A 537 15.82 22.98 -20.20
N PRO A 538 17.02 22.89 -19.61
CA PRO A 538 17.29 21.91 -18.56
C PRO A 538 16.40 22.11 -17.33
N ALA A 539 16.20 23.36 -16.88
CA ALA A 539 15.38 23.68 -15.72
C ALA A 539 13.91 23.32 -15.94
N LEU A 540 13.32 23.69 -17.08
CA LEU A 540 11.96 23.32 -17.47
C LEU A 540 11.80 21.79 -17.55
N VAL A 541 12.75 21.07 -18.14
CA VAL A 541 12.68 19.59 -18.20
C VAL A 541 12.75 18.98 -16.80
N VAL A 542 13.59 19.52 -15.91
CA VAL A 542 13.71 19.05 -14.52
C VAL A 542 12.47 19.38 -13.70
N THR A 543 11.84 20.54 -13.88
CA THR A 543 10.62 20.94 -13.16
C THR A 543 9.37 20.24 -13.69
N LEU A 544 9.33 19.87 -14.98
CA LEU A 544 8.21 19.15 -15.58
C LEU A 544 8.26 17.63 -15.34
N ARG A 545 9.45 17.05 -15.16
CA ARG A 545 9.62 15.60 -14.93
C ARG A 545 8.79 15.04 -13.75
N PRO A 546 8.66 15.72 -12.60
CA PRO A 546 7.90 15.23 -11.44
C PRO A 546 6.38 15.29 -11.62
N LEU A 547 5.86 16.07 -12.58
CA LEU A 547 4.42 16.21 -12.87
C LEU A 547 3.81 14.93 -13.49
N GLY A 548 4.63 13.90 -13.76
CA GLY A 548 4.18 12.56 -14.13
C GLY A 548 3.84 12.39 -15.61
N GLY A 549 3.91 11.15 -16.10
CA GLY A 549 3.70 10.83 -17.52
C GLY A 549 2.28 11.06 -18.03
N GLN A 550 1.27 11.03 -17.15
CA GLN A 550 -0.13 11.25 -17.53
C GLN A 550 -0.42 12.72 -17.87
N LEU A 551 0.11 13.68 -17.08
CA LEU A 551 -0.05 15.11 -17.36
C LEU A 551 0.75 15.54 -18.60
N MET A 552 1.89 14.91 -18.86
CA MET A 552 2.65 15.15 -20.08
C MET A 552 1.86 14.68 -21.33
N GLN A 553 1.17 13.53 -21.25
CA GLN A 553 0.35 13.05 -22.37
C GLN A 553 -0.83 13.98 -22.67
N THR A 554 -1.45 14.60 -21.67
CA THR A 554 -2.54 15.56 -21.90
C THR A 554 -2.02 16.84 -22.55
N LEU A 555 -0.89 17.38 -22.07
CA LEU A 555 -0.25 18.54 -22.69
C LEU A 555 0.18 18.28 -24.13
N ILE A 556 0.79 17.12 -24.41
CA ILE A 556 1.18 16.72 -25.78
C ILE A 556 -0.06 16.59 -26.67
N LYS A 557 -1.15 16.02 -26.14
CA LYS A 557 -2.41 15.88 -26.90
C LYS A 557 -2.99 17.25 -27.25
N GLU A 558 -3.04 18.18 -26.30
CA GLU A 558 -3.51 19.55 -26.55
C GLU A 558 -2.57 20.32 -27.49
N ALA A 559 -1.25 20.18 -27.34
CA ALA A 559 -0.28 20.77 -28.27
C ALA A 559 -0.47 20.22 -29.70
N GLY A 560 -0.71 18.91 -29.85
CA GLY A 560 -1.00 18.30 -31.15
C GLY A 560 -2.34 18.72 -31.76
N LEU A 561 -3.26 19.30 -30.98
CA LEU A 561 -4.47 19.94 -31.48
C LEU A 561 -4.23 21.41 -31.87
N ALA A 562 -3.31 22.10 -31.19
CA ALA A 562 -3.00 23.49 -31.46
C ALA A 562 -2.11 23.67 -32.70
N PHE A 563 -1.09 22.82 -32.88
CA PHE A 563 -0.11 22.91 -33.97
C PHE A 563 -0.53 22.11 -35.21
N PRO A 564 -0.10 22.52 -36.42
CA PRO A 564 -0.40 21.80 -37.64
C PRO A 564 0.34 20.45 -37.68
N ARG A 565 -0.26 19.43 -38.31
CA ARG A 565 0.31 18.07 -38.37
C ARG A 565 1.43 17.93 -39.41
N GLY A 566 1.53 18.86 -40.36
CA GLY A 566 2.53 18.85 -41.42
C GLY A 566 3.15 20.23 -41.66
N LEU A 567 4.42 20.24 -42.06
CA LEU A 567 5.17 21.48 -42.36
C LEU A 567 4.55 22.29 -43.51
N ALA A 568 3.80 21.65 -44.40
CA ALA A 568 3.12 22.30 -45.52
C ALA A 568 1.97 23.24 -45.10
N ASP A 569 1.38 23.01 -43.91
CA ASP A 569 0.25 23.80 -43.39
C ASP A 569 0.71 25.00 -42.55
N LEU A 570 2.00 25.04 -42.21
CA LEU A 570 2.62 26.07 -41.36
C LEU A 570 2.51 27.51 -41.93
N PRO A 571 2.62 27.75 -43.26
CA PRO A 571 2.48 29.10 -43.82
C PRO A 571 1.06 29.69 -43.70
N ARG A 572 0.03 28.85 -43.50
CA ARG A 572 -1.37 29.27 -43.34
C ARG A 572 -1.86 29.07 -41.90
N TRP A 573 -0.97 28.66 -41.00
CA TRP A 573 -1.35 28.34 -39.63
C TRP A 573 -1.37 29.62 -38.79
N GLU A 574 -2.54 29.95 -38.29
CA GLU A 574 -2.74 30.96 -37.25
C GLU A 574 -2.97 30.27 -35.91
N ALA A 575 -2.30 30.78 -34.88
CA ALA A 575 -2.39 30.23 -33.55
C ALA A 575 -3.85 30.32 -33.03
N PRO A 576 -4.41 29.27 -32.41
CA PRO A 576 -5.80 29.26 -31.96
C PRO A 576 -6.16 30.35 -30.94
N TRP A 577 -5.15 30.93 -30.29
CA TRP A 577 -5.26 32.03 -29.31
C TRP A 577 -4.99 33.42 -29.90
N GLU A 578 -4.66 33.51 -31.18
CA GLU A 578 -4.54 34.77 -31.94
C GLU A 578 -5.73 35.00 -32.87
N ARG A 579 -6.56 33.96 -33.08
CA ARG A 579 -7.82 34.10 -33.80
C ARG A 579 -8.74 35.02 -33.00
N GLU A 580 -8.95 36.23 -33.51
CA GLU A 580 -9.99 37.10 -33.00
C GLU A 580 -11.32 36.33 -33.05
N ILE A 581 -11.90 36.07 -31.88
CA ILE A 581 -13.27 35.56 -31.79
C ILE A 581 -14.12 36.71 -32.34
N PRO A 582 -14.83 36.54 -33.48
CA PRO A 582 -15.62 37.63 -34.02
C PRO A 582 -16.64 38.06 -32.98
N ASP A 583 -16.53 39.31 -32.59
CA ASP A 583 -17.34 39.95 -31.58
C ASP A 583 -18.81 39.88 -32.04
N LEU A 584 -19.63 39.05 -31.39
CA LEU A 584 -21.05 38.85 -31.73
C LEU A 584 -21.89 40.14 -31.59
N LYS A 585 -21.29 41.25 -31.15
CA LYS A 585 -21.92 42.58 -31.02
C LYS A 585 -21.54 43.56 -32.14
N ALA A 586 -20.62 43.22 -33.04
CA ALA A 586 -20.14 44.12 -34.09
C ALA A 586 -20.62 43.76 -35.51
N SER A 587 -21.64 42.91 -35.66
CA SER A 587 -22.32 42.73 -36.95
C SER A 587 -23.51 43.68 -37.07
N ALA A 588 -23.21 44.97 -37.19
CA ALA A 588 -24.12 45.90 -37.87
C ALA A 588 -23.93 45.70 -39.38
N PRO A 589 -24.99 45.52 -40.18
CA PRO A 589 -24.82 45.23 -41.60
C PRO A 589 -24.35 46.50 -42.31
N LYS A 590 -23.05 46.57 -42.60
CA LYS A 590 -22.55 47.47 -43.65
C LYS A 590 -22.98 46.88 -44.99
N THR A 591 -23.75 47.68 -45.71
CA THR A 591 -24.09 47.54 -47.12
C THR A 591 -22.88 47.11 -47.94
N ALA A 592 -22.82 45.83 -48.27
CA ALA A 592 -21.99 45.30 -49.33
C ALA A 592 -22.93 44.68 -50.37
N THR A 593 -22.76 45.17 -51.57
CA THR A 593 -23.43 44.81 -52.81
C THR A 593 -23.58 43.30 -53.01
N ALA A 594 -24.75 42.96 -53.54
CA ALA A 594 -25.18 41.64 -53.98
C ALA A 594 -24.11 40.89 -54.77
N GLU A 595 -23.79 39.68 -54.29
CA GLU A 595 -23.86 38.41 -55.03
C GLU A 595 -23.14 37.33 -54.21
N GLU A 596 -23.85 36.67 -53.30
CA GLU A 596 -23.68 35.23 -53.05
C GLU A 596 -24.75 34.70 -52.10
N LYS A 597 -25.33 33.57 -52.49
CA LYS A 597 -26.55 32.97 -51.96
C LYS A 597 -26.36 32.46 -50.53
N THR A 598 -27.00 33.10 -49.56
CA THR A 598 -27.41 32.45 -48.31
C THR A 598 -28.81 31.88 -48.47
N SER A 599 -28.91 30.57 -48.55
CA SER A 599 -30.17 29.84 -48.47
C SER A 599 -30.76 30.01 -47.08
N ALA A 600 -31.75 30.91 -46.94
CA ALA A 600 -32.65 30.92 -45.81
C ALA A 600 -33.34 29.54 -45.70
N PRO A 601 -33.55 28.98 -44.49
CA PRO A 601 -34.33 27.75 -44.35
C PRO A 601 -35.72 27.98 -44.93
N SER A 602 -36.11 27.14 -45.90
CA SER A 602 -37.43 27.21 -46.52
C SER A 602 -38.50 26.85 -45.49
N LEU A 603 -39.21 27.86 -44.99
CA LEU A 603 -40.35 27.67 -44.10
C LEU A 603 -41.43 26.83 -44.82
N LYS A 604 -42.00 25.84 -44.15
CA LYS A 604 -43.16 25.11 -44.70
C LYS A 604 -44.34 26.07 -44.90
N PRO A 605 -45.28 25.81 -45.82
CA PRO A 605 -46.41 26.70 -46.08
C PRO A 605 -47.26 27.00 -44.83
N SER A 606 -47.35 26.06 -43.89
CA SER A 606 -47.97 26.28 -42.57
C SER A 606 -47.17 27.22 -41.66
N GLU A 607 -45.84 27.13 -41.69
CA GLU A 607 -44.93 27.97 -40.90
C GLU A 607 -44.86 29.39 -41.48
N ALA A 608 -44.98 29.55 -42.80
CA ALA A 608 -45.09 30.85 -43.46
C ALA A 608 -46.41 31.57 -43.11
N ALA A 609 -47.52 30.85 -43.01
CA ALA A 609 -48.80 31.41 -42.59
C ALA A 609 -48.76 31.87 -41.11
N VAL A 610 -48.13 31.08 -40.24
CA VAL A 610 -47.92 31.46 -38.83
C VAL A 610 -46.99 32.66 -38.71
N ALA A 611 -45.89 32.70 -39.48
CA ALA A 611 -44.98 33.85 -39.50
C ALA A 611 -45.67 35.13 -39.99
N SER A 612 -46.53 35.03 -41.01
CA SER A 612 -47.34 36.16 -41.50
C SER A 612 -48.37 36.63 -40.45
N LEU A 613 -49.02 35.71 -39.74
CA LEU A 613 -49.98 36.03 -38.68
C LEU A 613 -49.31 36.68 -37.46
N LEU A 614 -48.13 36.19 -37.08
CA LEU A 614 -47.32 36.76 -35.98
C LEU A 614 -46.76 38.15 -36.35
N ALA A 615 -46.37 38.35 -37.61
CA ALA A 615 -45.97 39.66 -38.12
C ALA A 615 -47.15 40.66 -38.18
N GLY A 616 -48.38 40.20 -38.43
CA GLY A 616 -49.60 41.01 -38.41
C GLY A 616 -50.09 41.40 -37.02
N HIS A 617 -49.68 40.67 -35.98
CA HIS A 617 -50.08 40.90 -34.58
C HIS A 617 -48.87 40.92 -33.62
N PRO A 618 -47.98 41.94 -33.72
CA PRO A 618 -46.71 41.98 -32.98
C PRO A 618 -46.87 42.16 -31.47
N ALA A 619 -48.02 42.68 -31.00
CA ALA A 619 -48.26 42.98 -29.58
C ALA A 619 -48.01 41.78 -28.63
N ALA A 620 -48.32 40.55 -29.07
CA ALA A 620 -48.05 39.34 -28.27
C ALA A 620 -46.56 38.99 -28.24
N LEU A 621 -45.85 39.19 -29.35
CA LEU A 621 -44.41 38.97 -29.45
C LEU A 621 -43.63 40.01 -28.64
N ASP A 622 -44.06 41.26 -28.67
CA ASP A 622 -43.43 42.36 -27.93
C ASP A 622 -43.63 42.20 -26.42
N ALA A 623 -44.81 41.72 -25.97
CA ALA A 623 -45.06 41.39 -24.58
C ALA A 623 -44.17 40.23 -24.08
N LEU A 624 -43.97 39.19 -24.91
CA LEU A 624 -43.05 38.08 -24.62
C LEU A 624 -41.60 38.53 -24.60
N ALA A 625 -41.19 39.35 -25.57
CA ALA A 625 -39.83 39.90 -25.66
C ALA A 625 -39.51 40.78 -24.45
N GLY A 626 -40.47 41.63 -24.04
CA GLY A 626 -40.37 42.44 -22.82
C GLY A 626 -40.20 41.61 -21.55
N ARG A 627 -40.93 40.49 -21.41
CA ARG A 627 -40.80 39.60 -20.23
C ARG A 627 -39.50 38.79 -20.24
N LEU A 628 -38.91 38.54 -21.41
CA LEU A 628 -37.64 37.83 -21.57
C LEU A 628 -36.42 38.77 -21.60
N GLY A 629 -36.63 40.09 -21.51
CA GLY A 629 -35.54 41.08 -21.52
C GLY A 629 -34.85 41.25 -22.87
N VAL A 630 -35.49 40.86 -23.98
CA VAL A 630 -34.95 40.97 -25.34
C VAL A 630 -35.63 42.12 -26.06
N ALA A 631 -34.85 42.99 -26.72
CA ALA A 631 -35.41 44.06 -27.55
C ALA A 631 -36.07 43.47 -28.81
N GLY A 632 -37.39 43.60 -28.92
CA GLY A 632 -38.15 43.08 -30.06
C GLY A 632 -37.99 43.96 -31.30
N SER A 633 -37.23 43.50 -32.29
CA SER A 633 -37.27 44.04 -33.66
C SER A 633 -37.57 42.90 -34.64
N TRP A 634 -38.82 42.83 -35.09
CA TRP A 634 -39.29 41.79 -36.00
C TRP A 634 -39.35 42.33 -37.43
N GLY A 635 -38.62 41.71 -38.35
CA GLY A 635 -38.61 42.09 -39.77
C GLY A 635 -39.95 41.82 -40.45
N ALA A 636 -40.36 42.71 -41.37
CA ALA A 636 -41.59 42.54 -42.14
C ALA A 636 -41.50 41.31 -43.07
N ALA A 637 -42.46 40.40 -42.97
CA ALA A 637 -42.53 39.23 -43.85
C ALA A 637 -42.88 39.64 -45.29
N PRO A 638 -42.32 38.98 -46.32
CA PRO A 638 -42.66 39.26 -47.71
C PRO A 638 -44.12 38.89 -48.00
N SER A 639 -44.85 39.87 -48.54
CA SER A 639 -46.26 39.78 -48.92
C SER A 639 -46.52 38.66 -49.94
N ALA A 640 -47.19 37.59 -49.52
CA ALA A 640 -47.84 36.66 -50.45
C ALA A 640 -49.16 37.29 -50.93
N ALA A 641 -49.30 37.44 -52.24
CA ALA A 641 -50.43 38.07 -52.89
C ALA A 641 -51.77 37.36 -52.59
N SER A 642 -52.74 38.17 -52.15
CA SER A 642 -54.19 38.08 -52.38
C SER A 642 -54.92 36.75 -52.15
N ALA A 643 -55.64 36.69 -51.02
CA ALA A 643 -56.98 36.11 -50.95
C ALA A 643 -57.92 37.09 -50.23
N SER A 644 -59.13 37.23 -50.77
CA SER A 644 -60.00 38.39 -50.64
C SER A 644 -60.54 38.71 -49.24
N THR A 645 -60.70 40.01 -49.05
CA THR A 645 -61.49 40.76 -48.07
C THR A 645 -62.84 40.12 -47.70
N ALA A 646 -63.08 39.96 -46.40
CA ALA A 646 -64.40 40.10 -45.79
C ALA A 646 -64.21 40.60 -44.35
N ALA A 647 -64.57 41.85 -44.09
CA ALA A 647 -64.67 42.37 -42.73
C ALA A 647 -65.81 41.66 -41.98
N PRO A 648 -65.66 41.36 -40.68
CA PRO A 648 -66.82 41.15 -39.83
C PRO A 648 -66.96 42.28 -38.81
N SER A 649 -68.18 42.81 -38.79
CA SER A 649 -68.81 43.52 -37.69
C SER A 649 -68.76 42.73 -36.38
N GLU A 650 -68.92 43.45 -35.27
CA GLU A 650 -69.14 42.94 -33.91
C GLU A 650 -70.07 41.71 -33.86
N ALA A 651 -69.51 40.52 -33.60
CA ALA A 651 -70.28 39.36 -33.13
C ALA A 651 -69.36 38.26 -32.55
N THR A 652 -69.55 37.98 -31.26
CA THR A 652 -69.23 36.73 -30.53
C THR A 652 -67.80 36.17 -30.60
N VAL A 653 -67.10 36.24 -29.46
CA VAL A 653 -65.74 35.74 -29.15
C VAL A 653 -65.50 34.24 -29.40
N ALA A 654 -66.51 33.47 -29.84
CA ALA A 654 -66.42 32.02 -29.93
C ALA A 654 -65.82 31.46 -31.24
N GLN A 655 -65.67 32.25 -32.32
CA GLN A 655 -65.28 31.70 -33.63
C GLN A 655 -64.22 32.52 -34.40
N THR A 656 -63.26 33.11 -33.70
CA THR A 656 -62.08 33.69 -34.38
C THR A 656 -61.12 32.58 -34.83
N PRO A 657 -60.36 32.75 -35.93
CA PRO A 657 -59.34 31.79 -36.34
C PRO A 657 -58.30 31.52 -35.23
N ILE A 658 -58.12 32.50 -34.34
CA ILE A 658 -57.30 32.40 -33.12
C ILE A 658 -57.90 31.39 -32.12
N SER A 659 -59.22 31.39 -31.89
CA SER A 659 -59.83 30.42 -30.97
C SER A 659 -59.74 28.98 -31.48
N ARG A 660 -59.84 28.77 -32.80
CA ARG A 660 -59.60 27.44 -33.41
C ARG A 660 -58.15 26.98 -33.29
N LEU A 661 -57.18 27.89 -33.44
CA LEU A 661 -55.75 27.56 -33.36
C LEU A 661 -55.30 27.26 -31.91
N LEU A 662 -55.85 27.98 -30.93
CA LEU A 662 -55.63 27.71 -29.51
C LEU A 662 -56.31 26.40 -29.08
N ALA A 663 -57.49 26.08 -29.64
CA ALA A 663 -58.16 24.79 -29.41
C ALA A 663 -57.42 23.61 -30.06
N SER A 664 -56.74 23.79 -31.19
CA SER A 664 -55.97 22.72 -31.84
C SER A 664 -54.61 22.46 -31.20
N HIS A 665 -54.06 23.43 -30.45
CA HIS A 665 -52.78 23.31 -29.76
C HIS A 665 -52.87 23.75 -28.28
N PRO A 666 -53.65 23.03 -27.44
CA PRO A 666 -53.83 23.39 -26.03
C PRO A 666 -52.52 23.34 -25.23
N ALA A 667 -51.59 22.45 -25.61
CA ALA A 667 -50.27 22.33 -24.97
C ALA A 667 -49.45 23.63 -24.97
N ALA A 668 -49.62 24.49 -25.98
CA ALA A 668 -48.95 25.79 -26.03
C ALA A 668 -49.54 26.76 -25.00
N LEU A 669 -50.87 26.69 -24.79
CA LEU A 669 -51.61 27.50 -23.82
C LEU A 669 -51.33 27.00 -22.39
N ASP A 670 -51.30 25.69 -22.19
CA ASP A 670 -50.93 25.05 -20.92
C ASP A 670 -49.48 25.37 -20.52
N ALA A 671 -48.55 25.38 -21.48
CA ALA A 671 -47.17 25.79 -21.23
C ALA A 671 -47.03 27.29 -20.91
N LEU A 672 -47.87 28.13 -21.50
CA LEU A 672 -47.93 29.56 -21.21
C LEU A 672 -48.55 29.82 -19.83
N VAL A 673 -49.63 29.11 -19.48
CA VAL A 673 -50.26 29.15 -18.15
C VAL A 673 -49.30 28.63 -17.08
N ALA A 674 -48.57 27.54 -17.33
CA ALA A 674 -47.54 27.04 -16.42
C ALA A 674 -46.39 28.05 -16.20
N ARG A 675 -46.11 28.93 -17.18
CA ARG A 675 -45.16 30.06 -17.05
C ARG A 675 -45.80 31.37 -16.56
N LEU A 676 -47.12 31.46 -16.52
CA LEU A 676 -47.89 32.59 -15.98
C LEU A 676 -48.40 32.33 -14.57
N ALA A 677 -48.29 31.10 -14.05
CA ALA A 677 -48.41 30.78 -12.64
C ALA A 677 -47.26 31.47 -11.89
N ILE A 678 -47.55 32.70 -11.47
CA ILE A 678 -46.79 33.55 -10.58
C ILE A 678 -47.18 33.12 -9.15
N ASP A 679 -46.19 32.67 -8.38
CA ASP A 679 -46.03 33.14 -7.00
C ASP A 679 -45.59 34.61 -7.03
#